data_AF-A0A496ACH3-F1
#
_entry.id   AF-A0A496ACH3-F1
#
_cell.length_a   1.000
_cell.length_b   1.000
_cell.length_c   1.000
_cell.angle_alpha   90.00
_cell.angle_beta   90.00
_cell.angle_gamma   90.00
#
_symmetry.space_group_name_H-M   'P 1'
#
loop_
_entity.id
_entity.type
_entity.pdbx_description
1 polymer ?
#
loop_
_entity_poly.entity_id
_entity_poly.type
_entity_poly.pdbx_seq_one_letter_code
_entity_poly.pdbx_strand_id
1 'polypeptide(L)'
;MEYHVLITLFVIAALVLVSELSSVTAGEIGGLVGHWNFDDGTGTDLSGNGNHAVLGGAKIYSLGEGRACIETISKAEPMRIPVSENSPLAISRGTICFWLNTISDRSNILRYNNDALELNTYRGCFQVRFRGEKDFEYWEGILDYDWPKYDMREWAFYPHVKASIGDSEWHLFAVAYDDKAKQIVGWRDGEQIATVDLSTVDTEPLRREGLTEIHTDERFVGFLDDLRIYNKPLTDAEIHQIYNETKATYAGRRDTNPAARRQNTYKYQEIDRTLYNAWLQFNPPATKQNSQDLFRTIVAEGANSTVQTAASELAQATESMFGFKPSVSDAATVAGPKVILGTVETSDWIRDRAEDLQLDRIKEDGFVIKAMEGAVVVAGRIPAGVIFGTFDLIRRIQIGQDPLALDVLENPQVPIRMVAHWSYFRGLFGDRWRGGGRDDSIFSWEELRTGDTKRIRDWVRMLASCGWNALCPSEINWHYRNNFLEHLDEVEKLADICRDYGIKLYWSPSYLLALDPKTADALYARVPDFGGYMMKLGSEKQNGDPRPQMTNRIADTLKPYGGKVLVRAFVYGNLRYTPEPYRNLIPYDLFAPEDGNFRNNVIIVPKGSPMDWDLWAPLPALDGAMQKNLSGSELVIDKSWPVSWIKKWKWWFEQDTYRNGPGSLNKFSVDCIMGVAMISPSPAWTESPLNAVNYYGLGRLSWNPDLTVDAIYTEWIQQTFGNDPEVLGTIKTILMMLEEVTRKSYNYRGYRGIWLDSSDPGMTENKTPYVVTEEGVGVTTPALRERVLAQYAPGLRKIYGDPLRGEAHLVTFHFTEHDQQLSIGRTLIQDIYANMEEGVEMALQAAELWKTLEGKVDPHRYEYTLKTLVDYAASVRSLTLKKWVTNFEKYTSRKREETLAGLTADALAKVGTYNVRHFGAVADGKSNDADAINEALSACYAAGGGTVFVPSGVYAIGSIHLKSHVTLAIDAGAVFKFSSPETDASLLVGIDLENVKIYGPGFLDGRNNTCITLKRCKNVEIRNLNVYRGGDSAILSEGCDALLLDNVDIRTDGNGLHLSECQNVTVAYCRIDAVRREYGRPIGGGEAIKVDGETLPSENITVQDCFLVNGGDPLQ
;
A
#
# COMPACT_ATOMS: atom_id res chain seq x y z
N MET A 1 -45.65 53.80 39.62
CA MET A 1 -46.15 52.66 40.40
C MET A 1 -46.86 51.60 39.54
N GLU A 2 -47.19 51.87 38.28
CA GLU A 2 -47.91 50.92 37.40
C GLU A 2 -47.02 49.98 36.55
N TYR A 3 -45.74 50.30 36.34
CA TYR A 3 -44.84 49.45 35.53
C TYR A 3 -44.29 48.20 36.25
N HIS A 4 -44.20 48.22 37.59
CA HIS A 4 -43.75 47.05 38.35
C HIS A 4 -44.85 46.03 38.63
N VAL A 5 -46.13 46.45 38.60
CA VAL A 5 -47.27 45.54 38.78
C VAL A 5 -47.51 44.71 37.52
N LEU A 6 -47.32 45.28 36.33
CA LEU A 6 -47.46 44.54 35.06
C LEU A 6 -46.36 43.48 34.84
N ILE A 7 -45.10 43.78 35.16
CA ILE A 7 -43.99 42.82 35.00
C ILE A 7 -44.12 41.66 35.99
N THR A 8 -44.57 41.94 37.22
CA THR A 8 -44.79 40.90 38.24
C THR A 8 -45.97 39.99 37.88
N LEU A 9 -47.05 40.52 37.31
CA LEU A 9 -48.19 39.72 36.83
C LEU A 9 -47.84 38.89 35.58
N PHE A 10 -46.98 39.39 34.68
CA PHE A 10 -46.55 38.64 33.50
C PHE A 10 -45.58 37.50 33.86
N VAL A 11 -44.70 37.72 34.83
CA VAL A 11 -43.78 36.69 35.34
C VAL A 11 -44.53 35.64 36.16
N ILE A 12 -45.57 36.02 36.93
CA ILE A 12 -46.42 35.06 37.65
C ILE A 12 -47.34 34.30 36.68
N ALA A 13 -47.90 34.93 35.65
CA ALA A 13 -48.69 34.21 34.64
C ALA A 13 -47.84 33.27 33.78
N ALA A 14 -46.60 33.65 33.44
CA ALA A 14 -45.65 32.78 32.76
C ALA A 14 -45.14 31.65 33.68
N LEU A 15 -44.94 31.90 34.97
CA LEU A 15 -44.58 30.85 35.94
C LEU A 15 -45.75 29.91 36.24
N VAL A 16 -47.00 30.37 36.22
CA VAL A 16 -48.20 29.52 36.39
C VAL A 16 -48.49 28.70 35.13
N LEU A 17 -48.26 29.25 33.93
CA LEU A 17 -48.33 28.47 32.67
C LEU A 17 -47.17 27.49 32.50
N VAL A 18 -46.01 27.76 33.12
CA VAL A 18 -44.86 26.82 33.13
C VAL A 18 -44.95 25.82 34.29
N SER A 19 -45.71 26.11 35.36
CA SER A 19 -45.95 25.15 36.47
C SER A 19 -47.16 24.23 36.28
N GLU A 20 -48.04 24.50 35.31
CA GLU A 20 -49.15 23.58 34.95
C GLU A 20 -48.83 22.62 33.78
N LEU A 21 -47.58 22.59 33.31
CA LEU A 21 -47.07 21.56 32.40
C LEU A 21 -46.06 20.64 33.11
N SER A 22 -46.49 20.08 34.24
CA SER A 22 -45.89 18.86 34.77
C SER A 22 -46.97 17.91 35.25
N SER A 23 -46.90 16.68 34.76
CA SER A 23 -47.79 15.53 34.97
C SER A 23 -49.06 15.47 34.11
N VAL A 24 -48.89 15.55 32.77
CA VAL A 24 -49.50 14.44 32.01
C VAL A 24 -48.65 13.24 32.39
N THR A 25 -49.19 12.33 33.20
CA THR A 25 -48.65 10.97 33.29
C THR A 25 -48.65 10.46 31.87
N ALA A 26 -47.48 10.47 31.22
CA ALA A 26 -47.35 9.91 29.90
C ALA A 26 -47.79 8.44 30.05
N GLY A 27 -48.87 8.08 29.35
CA GLY A 27 -49.39 6.72 29.43
C GLY A 27 -48.28 5.75 29.06
N GLU A 28 -48.27 4.57 29.70
CA GLU A 28 -47.34 3.51 29.32
C GLU A 28 -47.43 3.27 27.81
N ILE A 29 -46.28 3.32 27.14
CA ILE A 29 -46.18 3.05 25.71
C ILE A 29 -46.63 1.60 25.49
N GLY A 30 -47.77 1.42 24.82
CA GLY A 30 -48.37 0.11 24.62
C GLY A 30 -47.46 -0.85 23.85
N GLY A 31 -47.63 -2.15 24.08
CA GLY A 31 -46.87 -3.20 23.37
C GLY A 31 -45.53 -3.57 24.02
N LEU A 32 -45.22 -3.07 25.22
CA LEU A 32 -44.08 -3.51 26.01
C LEU A 32 -44.25 -4.98 26.43
N VAL A 33 -43.28 -5.84 26.10
CA VAL A 33 -43.31 -7.29 26.37
C VAL A 33 -42.11 -7.79 27.17
N GLY A 34 -41.11 -6.94 27.40
CA GLY A 34 -39.99 -7.19 28.31
C GLY A 34 -39.32 -5.89 28.73
N HIS A 35 -38.95 -5.76 30.01
CA HIS A 35 -38.27 -4.59 30.55
C HIS A 35 -37.31 -4.94 31.70
N TRP A 36 -36.02 -4.60 31.58
CA TRP A 36 -35.00 -4.84 32.60
C TRP A 36 -34.15 -3.59 32.82
N ASN A 37 -34.27 -2.95 33.99
CA ASN A 37 -33.49 -1.77 34.39
C ASN A 37 -32.37 -2.06 35.39
N PHE A 38 -32.24 -3.32 35.85
CA PHE A 38 -31.17 -3.83 36.73
C PHE A 38 -30.92 -3.09 38.07
N ASP A 39 -31.73 -2.09 38.42
CA ASP A 39 -31.57 -1.25 39.61
C ASP A 39 -31.63 -2.03 40.94
N ASP A 40 -32.41 -3.11 40.99
CA ASP A 40 -32.53 -3.98 42.17
C ASP A 40 -31.38 -5.00 42.31
N GLY A 41 -30.41 -4.96 41.39
CA GLY A 41 -29.29 -5.89 41.33
C GLY A 41 -29.65 -7.28 40.81
N THR A 42 -30.83 -7.44 40.22
CA THR A 42 -31.33 -8.70 39.67
C THR A 42 -31.70 -8.58 38.18
N GLY A 43 -32.09 -9.68 37.56
CA GLY A 43 -32.63 -9.71 36.20
C GLY A 43 -34.16 -9.62 36.16
N THR A 44 -34.81 -8.90 37.08
CA THR A 44 -36.28 -8.88 37.15
C THR A 44 -36.92 -8.22 35.92
N ASP A 45 -37.92 -8.90 35.32
CA ASP A 45 -38.74 -8.33 34.24
C ASP A 45 -39.86 -7.44 34.80
N LEU A 46 -39.81 -6.15 34.47
CA LEU A 46 -40.75 -5.12 34.90
C LEU A 46 -41.94 -4.96 33.95
N SER A 47 -41.99 -5.67 32.82
CA SER A 47 -43.11 -5.59 31.86
C SER A 47 -44.39 -6.30 32.34
N GLY A 48 -44.29 -7.09 33.42
CA GLY A 48 -45.40 -7.90 33.94
C GLY A 48 -45.58 -9.26 33.26
N ASN A 49 -44.70 -9.66 32.33
CA ASN A 49 -44.76 -10.94 31.63
C ASN A 49 -43.92 -12.06 32.27
N GLY A 50 -43.13 -11.75 33.31
CA GLY A 50 -42.37 -12.73 34.08
C GLY A 50 -41.14 -13.31 33.38
N ASN A 51 -40.61 -12.63 32.37
CA ASN A 51 -39.44 -13.07 31.61
C ASN A 51 -38.12 -12.72 32.33
N HIS A 52 -37.92 -13.20 33.56
CA HIS A 52 -36.75 -12.85 34.36
C HIS A 52 -35.43 -13.28 33.68
N ALA A 53 -34.48 -12.37 33.59
CA ALA A 53 -33.12 -12.62 33.11
C ALA A 53 -32.28 -13.32 34.18
N VAL A 54 -31.40 -14.21 33.73
CA VAL A 54 -30.32 -14.80 34.50
C VAL A 54 -29.04 -14.03 34.17
N LEU A 55 -28.48 -13.33 35.15
CA LEU A 55 -27.33 -12.44 34.92
C LEU A 55 -26.02 -13.19 34.59
N GLY A 56 -25.93 -14.48 34.94
CA GLY A 56 -24.74 -15.30 34.68
C GLY A 56 -23.51 -14.71 35.36
N GLY A 57 -22.49 -14.37 34.56
CA GLY A 57 -21.24 -13.75 35.01
C GLY A 57 -21.21 -12.22 34.89
N ALA A 58 -22.32 -11.57 34.53
CA ALA A 58 -22.43 -10.11 34.52
C ALA A 58 -22.39 -9.55 35.96
N LYS A 59 -21.72 -8.42 36.14
CA LYS A 59 -21.62 -7.74 37.45
C LYS A 59 -22.62 -6.59 37.53
N ILE A 60 -23.17 -6.36 38.71
CA ILE A 60 -23.97 -5.16 38.96
C ILE A 60 -23.03 -3.97 39.18
N TYR A 61 -23.17 -2.94 38.35
CA TYR A 61 -22.40 -1.71 38.40
C TYR A 61 -23.30 -0.56 38.85
N SER A 62 -22.93 0.12 39.93
CA SER A 62 -23.73 1.23 40.46
C SER A 62 -23.56 2.49 39.60
N LEU A 63 -24.69 3.07 39.18
CA LEU A 63 -24.74 4.38 38.53
C LEU A 63 -24.91 5.52 39.55
N GLY A 64 -25.04 5.22 40.85
CA GLY A 64 -25.34 6.19 41.89
C GLY A 64 -26.85 6.38 42.11
N GLU A 65 -27.24 7.01 43.23
CA GLU A 65 -28.65 7.33 43.56
C GLU A 65 -29.62 6.13 43.53
N GLY A 66 -29.14 4.94 43.90
CA GLY A 66 -29.95 3.72 43.89
C GLY A 66 -30.19 3.13 42.49
N ARG A 67 -29.49 3.65 41.47
CA ARG A 67 -29.49 3.10 40.11
C ARG A 67 -28.33 2.15 39.87
N ALA A 68 -28.55 1.14 39.04
CA ALA A 68 -27.52 0.18 38.66
C ALA A 68 -27.75 -0.37 37.25
N CYS A 69 -26.66 -0.82 36.62
CA CYS A 69 -26.68 -1.48 35.32
C CYS A 69 -25.90 -2.79 35.38
N ILE A 70 -25.89 -3.55 34.28
CA ILE A 70 -25.01 -4.71 34.16
C ILE A 70 -23.70 -4.34 33.45
N GLU A 71 -22.59 -4.76 34.03
CA GLU A 71 -21.25 -4.76 33.42
C GLU A 71 -20.93 -6.17 32.90
N THR A 72 -20.64 -6.28 31.62
CA THR A 72 -20.18 -7.49 30.96
C THR A 72 -18.65 -7.45 30.78
N ILE A 73 -18.00 -8.60 30.99
CA ILE A 73 -16.55 -8.74 30.85
C ILE A 73 -16.24 -9.96 29.97
N SER A 74 -15.13 -9.89 29.23
CA SER A 74 -14.76 -10.94 28.28
C SER A 74 -14.59 -12.30 28.97
N LYS A 75 -15.14 -13.35 28.35
CA LYS A 75 -15.14 -14.76 28.80
C LYS A 75 -15.96 -15.05 30.08
N ALA A 76 -16.74 -14.09 30.57
CA ALA A 76 -17.73 -14.38 31.61
C ALA A 76 -18.95 -15.10 31.00
N GLU A 77 -19.67 -15.85 31.84
CA GLU A 77 -20.94 -16.44 31.44
C GLU A 77 -21.92 -15.32 31.05
N PRO A 78 -22.60 -15.42 29.90
CA PRO A 78 -23.44 -14.33 29.40
C PRO A 78 -24.72 -14.18 30.22
N MET A 79 -25.30 -12.98 30.21
CA MET A 79 -26.68 -12.81 30.65
C MET A 79 -27.60 -13.53 29.66
N ARG A 80 -28.59 -14.27 30.18
CA ARG A 80 -29.57 -15.03 29.39
C ARG A 80 -30.98 -14.70 29.83
N ILE A 81 -31.90 -14.61 28.88
CA ILE A 81 -33.34 -14.48 29.11
C ILE A 81 -33.95 -15.75 28.53
N PRO A 82 -34.31 -16.75 29.37
CA PRO A 82 -34.98 -17.96 28.92
C PRO A 82 -36.33 -17.61 28.31
N VAL A 83 -36.59 -18.11 27.11
CA VAL A 83 -37.85 -17.87 26.39
C VAL A 83 -38.37 -19.16 25.76
N SER A 84 -39.61 -19.14 25.28
CA SER A 84 -40.15 -20.18 24.41
C SER A 84 -40.61 -19.55 23.11
N GLU A 85 -40.78 -20.35 22.06
CA GLU A 85 -41.33 -19.90 20.78
C GLU A 85 -42.71 -19.22 20.89
N ASN A 86 -43.47 -19.52 21.96
CA ASN A 86 -44.77 -18.93 22.26
C ASN A 86 -44.68 -17.72 23.21
N SER A 87 -43.48 -17.34 23.67
CA SER A 87 -43.27 -16.16 24.53
C SER A 87 -43.62 -14.88 23.77
N PRO A 88 -44.17 -13.85 24.44
CA PRO A 88 -44.35 -12.54 23.83
C PRO A 88 -43.01 -11.87 23.41
N LEU A 89 -41.86 -12.39 23.86
CA LEU A 89 -40.52 -11.98 23.43
C LEU A 89 -40.11 -12.54 22.05
N ALA A 90 -40.78 -13.59 21.56
CA ALA A 90 -40.67 -14.09 20.18
C ALA A 90 -41.42 -13.15 19.22
N ILE A 91 -40.96 -11.90 19.14
CA ILE A 91 -41.59 -10.85 18.32
C ILE A 91 -41.48 -11.20 16.82
N SER A 92 -42.57 -11.04 16.07
CA SER A 92 -42.53 -11.11 14.59
C SER A 92 -42.15 -9.79 13.93
N ARG A 93 -42.36 -8.69 14.67
CA ARG A 93 -42.07 -7.30 14.32
C ARG A 93 -42.07 -6.52 15.63
N GLY A 94 -41.26 -5.48 15.75
CA GLY A 94 -41.11 -4.85 17.06
C GLY A 94 -39.96 -3.87 17.15
N THR A 95 -39.77 -3.36 18.37
CA THR A 95 -38.71 -2.42 18.71
C THR A 95 -37.93 -2.95 19.90
N ILE A 96 -36.60 -2.84 19.84
CA ILE A 96 -35.72 -3.05 21.00
C ILE A 96 -35.04 -1.72 21.30
N CYS A 97 -35.00 -1.34 22.58
CA CYS A 97 -34.40 -0.10 23.06
C CYS A 97 -33.60 -0.37 24.34
N PHE A 98 -32.41 0.20 24.47
CA PHE A 98 -31.54 0.00 25.64
C PHE A 98 -30.47 1.10 25.72
N TRP A 99 -29.97 1.34 26.93
CA TRP A 99 -28.79 2.16 27.16
C TRP A 99 -27.52 1.32 27.04
N LEU A 100 -26.52 1.84 26.33
CA LEU A 100 -25.26 1.17 26.04
C LEU A 100 -24.08 2.09 26.30
N ASN A 101 -23.08 1.58 27.01
CA ASN A 101 -21.74 2.17 27.04
C ASN A 101 -20.72 1.07 26.74
N THR A 102 -20.03 1.16 25.61
CA THR A 102 -19.02 0.16 25.23
C THR A 102 -17.91 0.79 24.41
N ILE A 103 -16.70 0.24 24.60
CA ILE A 103 -15.54 0.50 23.75
C ILE A 103 -15.25 -0.66 22.80
N SER A 104 -16.00 -1.76 22.88
CA SER A 104 -15.84 -2.92 22.02
C SER A 104 -16.29 -2.59 20.60
N ASP A 105 -15.36 -2.62 19.66
CA ASP A 105 -15.60 -2.24 18.27
C ASP A 105 -15.99 -3.40 17.36
N ARG A 106 -15.93 -4.65 17.86
CA ARG A 106 -16.36 -5.88 17.17
C ARG A 106 -16.85 -6.93 18.15
N SER A 107 -18.12 -6.82 18.54
CA SER A 107 -18.78 -7.85 19.35
C SER A 107 -20.28 -7.85 19.11
N ASN A 108 -20.91 -9.01 19.21
CA ASN A 108 -22.35 -9.05 19.42
C ASN A 108 -22.65 -8.51 20.83
N ILE A 109 -23.74 -7.77 20.96
CA ILE A 109 -24.23 -7.20 22.23
C ILE A 109 -25.34 -8.10 22.77
N LEU A 110 -26.35 -8.38 21.93
CA LEU A 110 -27.54 -9.15 22.27
C LEU A 110 -27.96 -9.99 21.06
N ARG A 111 -28.26 -11.27 21.26
CA ARG A 111 -28.64 -12.21 20.19
C ARG A 111 -29.85 -13.04 20.58
N TYR A 112 -30.68 -13.33 19.58
CA TYR A 112 -31.70 -14.36 19.63
C TYR A 112 -31.05 -15.65 19.13
N ASN A 113 -31.14 -16.75 19.88
CA ASN A 113 -30.41 -17.98 19.54
C ASN A 113 -30.95 -18.73 18.30
N ASN A 114 -32.12 -18.34 17.81
CA ASN A 114 -32.64 -18.79 16.52
C ASN A 114 -32.21 -17.89 15.34
N ASP A 115 -31.27 -16.97 15.56
CA ASP A 115 -30.76 -16.00 14.59
C ASP A 115 -31.78 -14.96 14.06
N ALA A 116 -32.96 -14.84 14.67
CA ALA A 116 -33.95 -13.84 14.25
C ALA A 116 -33.43 -12.39 14.34
N LEU A 117 -32.57 -12.14 15.32
CA LEU A 117 -32.07 -10.81 15.67
C LEU A 117 -30.68 -10.88 16.29
N GLU A 118 -29.79 -10.01 15.82
CA GLU A 118 -28.46 -9.79 16.36
C GLU A 118 -28.17 -8.28 16.42
N LEU A 119 -27.97 -7.77 17.63
CA LEU A 119 -27.49 -6.41 17.88
C LEU A 119 -25.99 -6.51 18.11
N ASN A 120 -25.20 -5.70 17.42
CA ASN A 120 -23.76 -5.81 17.48
C ASN A 120 -23.04 -4.47 17.29
N THR A 121 -21.75 -4.49 17.60
CA THR A 121 -20.83 -3.41 17.30
C THR A 121 -19.94 -3.80 16.14
N TYR A 122 -19.71 -2.87 15.23
CA TYR A 122 -18.80 -3.07 14.10
C TYR A 122 -18.08 -1.80 13.72
N ARG A 123 -16.74 -1.83 13.82
CA ARG A 123 -15.85 -0.70 13.55
C ARG A 123 -16.33 0.57 14.27
N GLY A 124 -16.74 0.36 15.53
CA GLY A 124 -17.21 1.39 16.43
C GLY A 124 -18.47 2.12 15.95
N CYS A 125 -19.37 1.37 15.28
CA CYS A 125 -20.78 1.72 15.17
C CYS A 125 -21.66 0.63 15.78
N PHE A 126 -22.78 1.03 16.36
CA PHE A 126 -23.92 0.17 16.66
C PHE A 126 -24.58 -0.28 15.35
N GLN A 127 -24.86 -1.58 15.25
CA GLN A 127 -25.43 -2.23 14.07
C GLN A 127 -26.47 -3.26 14.48
N VAL A 128 -27.29 -3.63 13.50
CA VAL A 128 -28.31 -4.66 13.66
C VAL A 128 -28.32 -5.59 12.46
N ARG A 129 -28.69 -6.85 12.73
CA ARG A 129 -29.04 -7.85 11.74
C ARG A 129 -30.37 -8.50 12.11
N PHE A 130 -31.27 -8.60 11.13
CA PHE A 130 -32.58 -9.24 11.27
C PHE A 130 -32.73 -10.39 10.26
N ARG A 131 -33.36 -11.50 10.65
CA ARG A 131 -33.69 -12.63 9.76
C ARG A 131 -35.18 -13.02 9.87
N GLY A 132 -35.77 -13.32 8.71
CA GLY A 132 -37.16 -13.76 8.60
C GLY A 132 -37.36 -15.27 8.81
N GLU A 133 -38.61 -15.72 8.66
CA GLU A 133 -39.01 -17.14 8.81
C GLU A 133 -38.35 -18.06 7.78
N LYS A 134 -38.09 -17.61 6.55
CA LYS A 134 -37.24 -18.34 5.60
C LYS A 134 -35.75 -18.01 5.80
N ASP A 135 -34.89 -19.02 5.66
CA ASP A 135 -33.44 -18.82 5.72
C ASP A 135 -33.02 -17.80 4.66
N PHE A 136 -32.43 -16.69 5.14
CA PHE A 136 -31.76 -15.72 4.29
C PHE A 136 -30.44 -16.35 3.82
N GLU A 137 -30.48 -17.03 2.68
CA GLU A 137 -29.32 -17.71 2.07
C GLU A 137 -28.39 -16.69 1.38
N TYR A 138 -27.67 -15.93 2.20
CA TYR A 138 -26.69 -14.94 1.75
C TYR A 138 -25.50 -15.56 0.98
N TRP A 139 -25.21 -16.85 1.19
CA TRP A 139 -23.96 -17.46 0.72
C TRP A 139 -24.01 -18.07 -0.68
N GLU A 140 -25.19 -18.33 -1.26
CA GLU A 140 -25.30 -19.03 -2.56
C GLU A 140 -25.94 -18.24 -3.71
N GLY A 141 -26.29 -16.95 -3.56
CA GLY A 141 -26.96 -16.26 -4.67
C GLY A 141 -27.23 -14.77 -4.56
N ILE A 142 -26.21 -13.92 -4.38
CA ILE A 142 -26.37 -12.46 -4.51
C ILE A 142 -26.44 -12.06 -6.00
N LEU A 143 -27.53 -12.41 -6.68
CA LEU A 143 -27.78 -12.11 -8.09
C LEU A 143 -28.97 -11.16 -8.26
N ASP A 144 -28.92 -9.96 -7.69
CA ASP A 144 -29.74 -8.86 -8.21
C ASP A 144 -29.07 -7.49 -8.04
N TYR A 145 -29.07 -6.72 -9.13
CA TYR A 145 -28.25 -5.52 -9.43
C TYR A 145 -28.49 -4.28 -8.53
N ASP A 146 -29.38 -4.38 -7.54
CA ASP A 146 -29.87 -3.23 -6.76
C ASP A 146 -29.17 -3.11 -5.39
N TRP A 147 -28.17 -2.23 -5.41
CA TRP A 147 -27.33 -1.71 -4.33
C TRP A 147 -27.99 -1.43 -2.96
N PRO A 148 -29.29 -1.10 -2.82
CA PRO A 148 -29.88 -0.93 -1.49
C PRO A 148 -30.45 -2.22 -0.87
N LYS A 149 -30.72 -3.28 -1.64
CA LYS A 149 -31.70 -4.30 -1.22
C LYS A 149 -31.23 -5.28 -0.15
N TYR A 150 -29.94 -5.64 -0.12
CA TYR A 150 -29.52 -6.88 0.57
C TYR A 150 -28.47 -6.68 1.67
N ASP A 151 -27.55 -5.72 1.51
CA ASP A 151 -26.55 -5.34 2.53
C ASP A 151 -27.07 -4.30 3.54
N MET A 152 -28.39 -4.04 3.57
CA MET A 152 -28.99 -3.16 4.58
C MET A 152 -29.79 -3.93 5.66
N ARG A 153 -30.13 -5.21 5.43
CA ARG A 153 -30.68 -6.09 6.49
C ARG A 153 -29.57 -6.59 7.43
N GLU A 154 -28.34 -6.65 6.94
CA GLU A 154 -27.12 -6.88 7.72
C GLU A 154 -26.34 -5.56 7.63
N TRP A 155 -25.92 -4.94 8.74
CA TRP A 155 -25.20 -3.64 8.72
C TRP A 155 -26.05 -2.38 8.42
N ALA A 156 -27.33 -2.40 8.81
CA ALA A 156 -28.32 -1.34 8.55
C ALA A 156 -27.85 0.11 8.82
N PHE A 157 -26.96 0.31 9.78
CA PHE A 157 -26.53 1.64 10.23
C PHE A 157 -25.07 1.94 9.93
N TYR A 158 -24.31 1.04 9.29
CA TYR A 158 -22.89 1.23 9.04
C TYR A 158 -22.74 1.93 7.69
N PRO A 159 -21.79 2.84 7.49
CA PRO A 159 -20.94 3.59 8.43
C PRO A 159 -21.56 4.93 8.86
N HIS A 160 -22.78 4.93 9.40
CA HIS A 160 -23.46 6.16 9.79
C HIS A 160 -22.84 6.77 11.06
N VAL A 161 -22.49 8.05 11.01
CA VAL A 161 -21.86 8.75 12.15
C VAL A 161 -22.74 8.79 13.40
N LYS A 162 -24.06 8.94 13.23
CA LYS A 162 -25.00 8.85 14.35
C LYS A 162 -25.11 7.44 14.95
N ALA A 163 -24.57 6.42 14.31
CA ALA A 163 -24.49 5.08 14.89
C ALA A 163 -23.18 4.87 15.66
N SER A 164 -22.28 5.85 15.71
CA SER A 164 -20.99 5.73 16.38
C SER A 164 -21.13 5.41 17.87
N ILE A 165 -20.17 4.64 18.37
CA ILE A 165 -20.01 4.21 19.77
C ILE A 165 -18.52 4.23 20.10
N GLY A 166 -18.11 3.95 21.33
CA GLY A 166 -16.70 3.80 21.70
C GLY A 166 -16.03 5.09 22.17
N ASP A 167 -16.77 6.18 22.22
CA ASP A 167 -16.51 7.40 22.98
C ASP A 167 -16.53 7.19 24.51
N SER A 168 -16.90 5.98 24.97
CA SER A 168 -17.14 5.61 26.37
C SER A 168 -18.26 6.43 27.03
N GLU A 169 -19.17 6.99 26.23
CA GLU A 169 -20.38 7.62 26.71
C GLU A 169 -21.55 6.63 26.69
N TRP A 170 -22.57 6.95 27.46
CA TRP A 170 -23.82 6.21 27.46
C TRP A 170 -24.74 6.75 26.38
N HIS A 171 -25.25 5.86 25.54
CA HIS A 171 -26.19 6.19 24.49
C HIS A 171 -27.43 5.32 24.56
N LEU A 172 -28.59 5.92 24.35
CA LEU A 172 -29.82 5.17 24.14
C LEU A 172 -29.88 4.74 22.68
N PHE A 173 -29.79 3.45 22.41
CA PHE A 173 -30.04 2.90 21.08
C PHE A 173 -31.44 2.29 21.02
N ALA A 174 -32.15 2.59 19.94
CA ALA A 174 -33.39 1.90 19.59
C ALA A 174 -33.34 1.42 18.16
N VAL A 175 -33.95 0.26 17.90
CA VAL A 175 -34.11 -0.29 16.56
C VAL A 175 -35.47 -0.92 16.41
N ALA A 176 -36.16 -0.59 15.31
CA ALA A 176 -37.43 -1.17 14.93
C ALA A 176 -37.31 -1.96 13.62
N TYR A 177 -37.82 -3.18 13.60
CA TYR A 177 -38.08 -3.94 12.37
C TYR A 177 -39.56 -3.89 12.06
N ASP A 178 -39.89 -3.35 10.89
CA ASP A 178 -41.25 -3.25 10.40
C ASP A 178 -41.37 -3.92 9.03
N ASP A 179 -41.78 -5.19 9.04
CA ASP A 179 -42.12 -5.99 7.85
C ASP A 179 -43.29 -5.39 7.04
N LYS A 180 -44.21 -4.67 7.69
CA LYS A 180 -45.41 -4.11 7.04
C LYS A 180 -45.11 -2.79 6.34
N ALA A 181 -44.42 -1.89 7.02
CA ALA A 181 -43.92 -0.65 6.41
C ALA A 181 -42.68 -0.89 5.55
N LYS A 182 -42.15 -2.11 5.57
CA LYS A 182 -40.94 -2.54 4.86
C LYS A 182 -39.75 -1.65 5.15
N GLN A 183 -39.38 -1.55 6.43
CA GLN A 183 -38.25 -0.73 6.85
C GLN A 183 -37.58 -1.24 8.12
N ILE A 184 -36.31 -0.87 8.28
CA ILE A 184 -35.62 -0.88 9.56
C ILE A 184 -35.33 0.58 9.93
N VAL A 185 -35.66 0.97 11.15
CA VAL A 185 -35.39 2.33 11.65
C VAL A 185 -34.54 2.25 12.89
N GLY A 186 -33.50 3.07 12.97
CA GLY A 186 -32.60 3.14 14.12
C GLY A 186 -32.55 4.54 14.71
N TRP A 187 -32.39 4.62 16.03
CA TRP A 187 -32.23 5.86 16.77
C TRP A 187 -31.03 5.79 17.73
N ARG A 188 -30.41 6.95 17.95
CA ARG A 188 -29.43 7.20 19.01
C ARG A 188 -29.85 8.46 19.75
N ASP A 189 -29.98 8.36 21.06
CA ASP A 189 -30.26 9.51 21.95
C ASP A 189 -31.53 10.30 21.57
N GLY A 190 -32.57 9.57 21.17
CA GLY A 190 -33.83 10.16 20.71
C GLY A 190 -33.82 10.56 19.23
N GLU A 191 -32.67 10.79 18.63
CA GLU A 191 -32.58 11.16 17.21
C GLU A 191 -32.48 9.96 16.28
N GLN A 192 -33.13 10.06 15.11
CA GLN A 192 -33.03 9.03 14.10
C GLN A 192 -31.60 8.97 13.51
N ILE A 193 -31.05 7.76 13.44
CA ILE A 193 -29.81 7.43 12.74
C ILE A 193 -30.09 7.39 11.24
N ALA A 194 -30.92 6.43 10.81
CA ALA A 194 -31.30 6.22 9.42
C ALA A 194 -32.60 5.40 9.35
N THR A 195 -33.33 5.55 8.24
CA THR A 195 -34.36 4.59 7.80
C THR A 195 -33.77 3.78 6.67
N VAL A 196 -33.63 2.49 6.88
CA VAL A 196 -33.33 1.51 5.85
C VAL A 196 -34.63 1.14 5.17
N ASP A 197 -34.77 1.55 3.91
CA ASP A 197 -35.91 1.20 3.07
C ASP A 197 -35.78 -0.25 2.56
N LEU A 198 -36.76 -1.09 2.88
CA LEU A 198 -36.89 -2.47 2.43
C LEU A 198 -38.05 -2.66 1.45
N SER A 199 -38.63 -1.58 0.91
CA SER A 199 -39.83 -1.60 0.06
C SER A 199 -39.74 -2.58 -1.12
N THR A 200 -38.53 -2.73 -1.66
CA THR A 200 -38.20 -3.58 -2.81
C THR A 200 -37.66 -4.95 -2.45
N VAL A 201 -37.69 -5.29 -1.16
CA VAL A 201 -37.18 -6.54 -0.59
C VAL A 201 -38.38 -7.41 -0.17
N ASP A 202 -38.26 -8.73 -0.32
CA ASP A 202 -39.23 -9.65 0.29
C ASP A 202 -38.95 -9.70 1.80
N THR A 203 -39.80 -9.03 2.56
CA THR A 203 -39.73 -8.90 4.00
C THR A 203 -40.73 -9.83 4.63
N GLU A 204 -40.25 -10.76 5.45
CA GLU A 204 -41.07 -11.66 6.23
C GLU A 204 -41.08 -11.24 7.70
N PRO A 205 -42.07 -11.68 8.49
CA PRO A 205 -41.97 -11.68 9.95
C PRO A 205 -40.62 -12.23 10.43
N LEU A 206 -40.09 -11.68 11.52
CA LEU A 206 -38.91 -12.23 12.19
C LEU A 206 -39.17 -13.66 12.63
N ARG A 207 -38.14 -14.49 12.51
CA ARG A 207 -38.19 -15.92 12.87
C ARG A 207 -38.60 -16.11 14.32
N ARG A 208 -39.68 -16.85 14.56
CA ARG A 208 -40.10 -17.24 15.91
C ARG A 208 -39.71 -18.66 16.28
N GLU A 209 -39.71 -19.56 15.30
CA GLU A 209 -39.41 -20.97 15.53
C GLU A 209 -38.00 -21.16 16.09
N GLY A 210 -37.86 -22.09 17.04
CA GLY A 210 -36.58 -22.45 17.65
C GLY A 210 -36.03 -21.45 18.65
N LEU A 211 -36.71 -20.33 18.93
CA LEU A 211 -36.27 -19.37 19.93
C LEU A 211 -36.44 -19.97 21.34
N THR A 212 -35.31 -20.14 22.04
CA THR A 212 -35.31 -20.66 23.42
C THR A 212 -34.53 -19.77 24.39
N GLU A 213 -33.69 -18.86 23.90
CA GLU A 213 -33.02 -17.86 24.73
C GLU A 213 -32.67 -16.59 23.95
N ILE A 214 -32.69 -15.45 24.65
CA ILE A 214 -32.03 -14.21 24.24
C ILE A 214 -30.81 -14.04 25.15
N HIS A 215 -29.63 -13.75 24.60
CA HIS A 215 -28.41 -13.68 25.41
C HIS A 215 -27.43 -12.59 24.95
N THR A 216 -26.60 -12.11 25.87
CA THR A 216 -25.40 -11.34 25.51
C THR A 216 -24.29 -12.23 24.98
N ASP A 217 -23.32 -11.68 24.26
CA ASP A 217 -22.16 -12.45 23.78
C ASP A 217 -21.07 -12.59 24.86
N GLU A 218 -20.41 -13.75 24.92
CA GLU A 218 -19.31 -14.01 25.86
C GLU A 218 -18.10 -13.09 25.65
N ARG A 219 -17.93 -12.52 24.46
CA ARG A 219 -16.84 -11.58 24.13
C ARG A 219 -17.25 -10.12 24.30
N PHE A 220 -18.52 -9.85 24.56
CA PHE A 220 -18.99 -8.48 24.78
C PHE A 220 -18.35 -7.91 26.05
N VAL A 221 -17.87 -6.68 25.94
CA VAL A 221 -17.32 -5.91 27.05
C VAL A 221 -17.96 -4.53 27.02
N GLY A 222 -18.70 -4.21 28.06
CA GLY A 222 -19.41 -2.95 28.16
C GLY A 222 -20.49 -2.99 29.22
N PHE A 223 -21.22 -1.89 29.31
CA PHE A 223 -22.33 -1.69 30.22
C PHE A 223 -23.64 -1.66 29.41
N LEU A 224 -24.66 -2.32 29.93
CA LEU A 224 -26.00 -2.37 29.33
C LEU A 224 -27.03 -2.09 30.42
N ASP A 225 -28.03 -1.28 30.09
CA ASP A 225 -29.07 -0.88 31.03
C ASP A 225 -30.41 -0.59 30.33
N ASP A 226 -31.49 -0.60 31.11
CA ASP A 226 -32.87 -0.28 30.69
C ASP A 226 -33.28 -0.96 29.36
N LEU A 227 -33.05 -2.27 29.26
CA LEU A 227 -33.41 -3.06 28.09
C LEU A 227 -34.93 -3.19 28.01
N ARG A 228 -35.52 -2.73 26.91
CA ARG A 228 -36.95 -2.77 26.61
C ARG A 228 -37.21 -3.45 25.28
N ILE A 229 -38.17 -4.37 25.26
CA ILE A 229 -38.62 -5.05 24.04
C ILE A 229 -40.11 -4.77 23.85
N TYR A 230 -40.47 -4.28 22.67
CA TYR A 230 -41.84 -3.98 22.26
C TYR A 230 -42.25 -4.87 21.09
N ASN A 231 -43.47 -5.40 21.12
CA ASN A 231 -44.05 -6.21 20.03
C ASN A 231 -44.67 -5.37 18.89
N LYS A 232 -44.35 -4.07 18.85
CA LYS A 232 -44.70 -3.14 17.76
C LYS A 232 -43.52 -2.23 17.41
N PRO A 233 -43.42 -1.78 16.16
CA PRO A 233 -42.57 -0.65 15.80
C PRO A 233 -43.02 0.61 16.56
N LEU A 234 -42.10 1.28 17.24
CA LEU A 234 -42.33 2.55 17.92
C LEU A 234 -42.12 3.72 16.96
N THR A 235 -42.78 4.84 17.26
CA THR A 235 -42.65 6.11 16.54
C THR A 235 -41.53 6.97 17.10
N ASP A 236 -41.07 7.97 16.33
CA ASP A 236 -40.07 8.94 16.79
C ASP A 236 -40.47 9.59 18.12
N ALA A 237 -41.75 9.97 18.29
CA ALA A 237 -42.24 10.59 19.52
C ALA A 237 -42.14 9.67 20.74
N GLU A 238 -42.41 8.37 20.56
CA GLU A 238 -42.30 7.35 21.62
C GLU A 238 -40.83 7.13 22.01
N ILE A 239 -39.90 7.09 21.04
CA ILE A 239 -38.46 6.99 21.33
C ILE A 239 -37.94 8.26 22.04
N HIS A 240 -38.36 9.45 21.59
CA HIS A 240 -38.02 10.71 22.26
C HIS A 240 -38.56 10.75 23.70
N GLN A 241 -39.74 10.19 23.95
CA GLN A 241 -40.29 10.09 25.30
C GLN A 241 -39.39 9.22 26.17
N ILE A 242 -39.04 8.00 25.72
CA ILE A 242 -38.15 7.08 26.47
C ILE A 242 -36.81 7.74 26.79
N TYR A 243 -36.19 8.40 25.81
CA TYR A 243 -34.93 9.11 26.00
C TYR A 243 -35.06 10.22 27.04
N ASN A 244 -36.09 11.08 26.94
CA ASN A 244 -36.25 12.20 27.86
C ASN A 244 -36.55 11.77 29.29
N GLU A 245 -37.26 10.66 29.49
CA GLU A 245 -37.55 10.10 30.81
C GLU A 245 -36.30 9.52 31.50
N THR A 246 -35.31 9.06 30.73
CA THR A 246 -34.18 8.28 31.26
C THR A 246 -32.82 8.99 31.17
N LYS A 247 -32.66 9.96 30.26
CA LYS A 247 -31.36 10.61 29.98
C LYS A 247 -30.68 11.24 31.19
N ALA A 248 -31.43 11.69 32.20
CA ALA A 248 -30.86 12.33 33.38
C ALA A 248 -29.91 11.40 34.15
N THR A 249 -30.13 10.08 34.10
CA THR A 249 -29.26 9.08 34.73
C THR A 249 -27.92 8.93 34.02
N TYR A 250 -27.87 9.18 32.71
CA TYR A 250 -26.73 8.81 31.86
C TYR A 250 -25.98 10.01 31.26
N ALA A 251 -26.65 11.15 31.09
CA ALA A 251 -26.09 12.32 30.40
C ALA A 251 -24.79 12.81 31.05
N GLY A 252 -23.75 12.97 30.23
CA GLY A 252 -22.42 13.43 30.66
C GLY A 252 -21.60 12.39 31.43
N ARG A 253 -22.12 11.17 31.62
CA ARG A 253 -21.37 10.08 32.25
C ARG A 253 -20.45 9.39 31.27
N ARG A 254 -19.26 9.05 31.76
CA ARG A 254 -18.28 8.22 31.05
C ARG A 254 -17.80 7.10 31.94
N ASP A 255 -18.29 5.89 31.69
CA ASP A 255 -17.99 4.70 32.47
C ASP A 255 -17.08 3.76 31.65
N THR A 256 -16.10 3.13 32.31
CA THR A 256 -15.15 2.21 31.66
C THR A 256 -14.82 1.05 32.59
N ASN A 257 -14.54 -0.12 32.01
CA ASN A 257 -14.19 -1.31 32.78
C ASN A 257 -12.79 -1.18 33.43
N PRO A 258 -12.60 -1.48 34.73
CA PRO A 258 -11.29 -1.43 35.40
C PRO A 258 -10.18 -2.34 34.81
N ALA A 259 -10.54 -3.39 34.07
CA ALA A 259 -9.62 -4.27 33.34
C ALA A 259 -9.02 -3.59 32.09
N ALA A 260 -9.55 -2.44 31.68
CA ALA A 260 -8.95 -1.54 30.73
C ALA A 260 -7.64 -0.99 31.35
N ARG A 261 -6.52 -1.72 31.27
CA ARG A 261 -5.21 -1.29 31.76
C ARG A 261 -4.34 -0.85 30.58
N ARG A 262 -3.81 0.37 30.69
CA ARG A 262 -2.97 1.06 29.69
C ARG A 262 -1.91 0.12 29.10
N GLN A 263 -1.83 0.03 27.77
CA GLN A 263 -0.54 -0.26 27.15
C GLN A 263 0.31 1.00 27.26
N ASN A 264 1.57 0.85 27.65
CA ASN A 264 2.54 1.91 27.48
C ASN A 264 2.82 2.02 25.98
N THR A 265 2.20 2.99 25.31
CA THR A 265 2.68 3.42 24.00
C THR A 265 4.15 3.79 24.16
N TYR A 266 4.99 3.29 23.26
CA TYR A 266 6.41 3.62 23.23
C TYR A 266 6.60 5.13 23.40
N LYS A 267 7.46 5.55 24.32
CA LYS A 267 7.96 6.92 24.43
C LYS A 267 9.41 6.92 24.00
N TYR A 268 9.80 7.96 23.27
CA TYR A 268 11.19 8.13 22.82
C TYR A 268 12.15 7.97 23.99
N GLN A 269 13.22 7.21 23.76
CA GLN A 269 14.34 7.05 24.68
C GLN A 269 15.62 7.45 23.95
N GLU A 270 16.56 8.10 24.65
CA GLU A 270 17.79 8.59 24.01
C GLU A 270 18.64 7.45 23.41
N ILE A 271 18.57 6.24 23.98
CA ILE A 271 19.25 5.06 23.40
C ILE A 271 18.74 4.72 22.00
N ASP A 272 17.47 5.05 21.69
CA ASP A 272 16.84 4.78 20.40
C ASP A 272 17.13 5.88 19.36
N ARG A 273 17.89 6.93 19.70
CA ARG A 273 18.10 8.10 18.84
C ARG A 273 18.45 7.75 17.40
N THR A 274 19.38 6.84 17.20
CA THR A 274 19.84 6.44 15.86
C THR A 274 18.79 5.64 15.09
N LEU A 275 17.98 4.81 15.76
CA LEU A 275 16.83 4.13 15.15
C LEU A 275 15.72 5.15 14.80
N TYR A 276 15.41 6.03 15.73
CA TYR A 276 14.33 7.01 15.63
C TYR A 276 14.58 8.08 14.58
N ASN A 277 15.82 8.51 14.40
CA ASN A 277 16.15 9.50 13.37
C ASN A 277 16.11 8.92 11.95
N ALA A 278 16.09 7.60 11.78
CA ALA A 278 16.10 6.91 10.49
C ALA A 278 17.17 7.47 9.53
N TRP A 279 16.76 8.08 8.41
CA TRP A 279 17.68 8.69 7.44
C TRP A 279 17.99 10.18 7.71
N LEU A 280 17.39 10.80 8.73
CA LEU A 280 17.69 12.20 9.12
C LEU A 280 18.72 12.25 10.25
N GLN A 281 19.82 11.51 10.11
CA GLN A 281 20.94 11.55 11.06
C GLN A 281 21.78 12.83 10.94
N PHE A 282 21.74 13.47 9.76
CA PHE A 282 22.63 14.57 9.39
C PHE A 282 24.12 14.22 9.62
N ASN A 283 24.51 13.02 9.19
CA ASN A 283 25.88 12.52 9.19
C ASN A 283 26.82 13.48 8.44
N PRO A 284 28.10 13.61 8.83
CA PRO A 284 29.09 14.38 8.11
C PRO A 284 29.17 13.99 6.61
N PRO A 285 29.47 14.95 5.72
CA PRO A 285 29.62 14.69 4.29
C PRO A 285 30.64 13.60 3.96
N ALA A 286 30.38 12.85 2.89
CA ALA A 286 31.30 11.81 2.39
C ALA A 286 32.68 12.35 1.99
N THR A 287 32.74 13.62 1.58
CA THR A 287 33.96 14.34 1.20
C THR A 287 34.07 15.64 1.99
N LYS A 288 35.29 16.05 2.32
CA LYS A 288 35.54 17.31 3.02
C LYS A 288 35.04 18.49 2.18
N GLN A 289 34.17 19.31 2.78
CA GLN A 289 33.59 20.48 2.12
C GLN A 289 34.43 21.73 2.40
N ASN A 290 35.19 22.18 1.41
CA ASN A 290 35.99 23.42 1.51
C ASN A 290 35.09 24.68 1.55
N SER A 291 33.87 24.57 1.05
CA SER A 291 32.87 25.64 0.96
C SER A 291 31.91 25.68 2.16
N GLN A 292 32.21 24.97 3.26
CA GLN A 292 31.31 24.85 4.43
C GLN A 292 30.95 26.20 5.07
N ASP A 293 31.79 27.24 4.92
CA ASP A 293 31.53 28.55 5.50
C ASP A 293 30.28 29.24 4.91
N LEU A 294 29.80 28.82 3.73
CA LEU A 294 28.50 29.23 3.16
C LEU A 294 27.34 28.98 4.13
N PHE A 295 27.43 27.91 4.93
CA PHE A 295 26.35 27.51 5.82
C PHE A 295 26.37 28.26 7.14
N ARG A 296 27.37 29.10 7.43
CA ARG A 296 27.40 29.89 8.69
C ARG A 296 26.27 30.89 8.78
N THR A 297 25.73 31.31 7.65
CA THR A 297 24.61 32.25 7.60
C THR A 297 23.54 31.73 6.67
N ILE A 298 22.33 31.60 7.21
CA ILE A 298 21.13 31.20 6.48
C ILE A 298 20.19 32.40 6.45
N VAL A 299 19.77 32.82 5.26
CA VAL A 299 18.84 33.93 5.05
C VAL A 299 17.48 33.36 4.71
N ALA A 300 16.49 33.69 5.54
CA ALA A 300 15.09 33.32 5.38
C ALA A 300 14.24 34.50 5.85
N GLU A 301 13.84 35.35 4.90
CA GLU A 301 13.10 36.58 5.19
C GLU A 301 11.62 36.30 5.54
N GLY A 302 11.00 37.21 6.28
CA GLY A 302 9.58 37.16 6.63
C GLY A 302 9.19 36.05 7.61
N ALA A 303 7.87 35.84 7.77
CA ALA A 303 7.30 34.97 8.82
C ALA A 303 6.59 33.71 8.28
N ASN A 304 6.79 33.34 7.01
CA ASN A 304 6.16 32.15 6.45
C ASN A 304 6.69 30.88 7.15
N SER A 305 5.80 30.09 7.76
CA SER A 305 6.21 28.98 8.64
C SER A 305 6.98 27.87 7.92
N THR A 306 6.63 27.56 6.66
CA THR A 306 7.32 26.55 5.85
C THR A 306 8.76 26.98 5.52
N VAL A 307 8.97 28.25 5.14
CA VAL A 307 10.33 28.78 4.86
C VAL A 307 11.18 28.84 6.14
N GLN A 308 10.58 29.24 7.26
CA GLN A 308 11.26 29.25 8.56
C GLN A 308 11.57 27.81 9.06
N THR A 309 10.70 26.84 8.75
CA THR A 309 10.95 25.43 9.01
C THR A 309 12.13 24.93 8.17
N ALA A 310 12.19 25.30 6.89
CA ALA A 310 13.34 24.98 6.02
C ALA A 310 14.67 25.55 6.56
N ALA A 311 14.68 26.81 7.02
CA ALA A 311 15.85 27.39 7.65
C ALA A 311 16.27 26.64 8.92
N SER A 312 15.30 26.20 9.74
CA SER A 312 15.54 25.45 10.96
C SER A 312 16.13 24.06 10.68
N GLU A 313 15.60 23.35 9.68
CA GLU A 313 16.14 22.07 9.22
C GLU A 313 17.57 22.20 8.72
N LEU A 314 17.84 23.21 7.88
CA LEU A 314 19.19 23.46 7.38
C LEU A 314 20.14 23.84 8.52
N ALA A 315 19.67 24.61 9.50
CA ALA A 315 20.47 24.98 10.66
C ALA A 315 20.86 23.76 11.50
N GLN A 316 19.91 22.87 11.78
CA GLN A 316 20.15 21.63 12.50
C GLN A 316 21.10 20.70 11.74
N ALA A 317 20.88 20.55 10.43
CA ALA A 317 21.75 19.75 9.58
C ALA A 317 23.18 20.33 9.54
N THR A 318 23.32 21.65 9.44
CA THR A 318 24.62 22.34 9.45
C THR A 318 25.38 22.10 10.75
N GLU A 319 24.70 22.22 11.90
CA GLU A 319 25.30 21.98 13.21
C GLU A 319 25.81 20.55 13.34
N SER A 320 25.01 19.57 12.88
CA SER A 320 25.39 18.15 12.91
C SER A 320 26.50 17.80 11.92
N MET A 321 26.42 18.30 10.68
CA MET A 321 27.37 17.96 9.61
C MET A 321 28.73 18.62 9.78
N PHE A 322 28.77 19.87 10.27
CA PHE A 322 29.99 20.70 10.28
C PHE A 322 30.46 21.13 11.68
N GLY A 323 29.67 20.88 12.73
CA GLY A 323 30.06 21.18 14.10
C GLY A 323 30.04 22.67 14.48
N PHE A 324 29.34 23.52 13.71
CA PHE A 324 29.08 24.91 14.09
C PHE A 324 27.60 25.28 13.93
N LYS A 325 27.10 26.10 14.85
CA LYS A 325 25.74 26.62 14.79
C LYS A 325 25.64 27.82 13.86
N PRO A 326 24.78 27.80 12.83
CA PRO A 326 24.64 28.93 11.92
C PRO A 326 23.75 30.04 12.49
N SER A 327 23.93 31.26 11.98
CA SER A 327 23.02 32.38 12.24
C SER A 327 21.91 32.39 11.19
N VAL A 328 20.65 32.34 11.64
CA VAL A 328 19.49 32.55 10.77
C VAL A 328 19.13 34.04 10.78
N SER A 329 19.05 34.66 9.60
CA SER A 329 18.77 36.08 9.43
C SER A 329 17.50 36.30 8.61
N ASP A 330 16.72 37.29 9.02
CA ASP A 330 15.53 37.79 8.33
C ASP A 330 15.82 39.02 7.44
N ALA A 331 17.10 39.43 7.33
CA ALA A 331 17.50 40.61 6.59
C ALA A 331 17.70 40.29 5.09
N ALA A 332 17.11 41.12 4.23
CA ALA A 332 17.21 41.00 2.77
C ALA A 332 18.65 41.13 2.22
N THR A 333 19.55 41.78 2.97
CA THR A 333 20.96 41.94 2.57
C THR A 333 21.90 41.56 3.71
N VAL A 334 22.63 40.46 3.54
CA VAL A 334 23.71 40.03 4.43
C VAL A 334 25.00 39.87 3.62
N ALA A 335 26.10 40.48 4.07
CA ALA A 335 27.39 40.40 3.40
C ALA A 335 28.08 39.04 3.64
N GLY A 336 28.86 38.57 2.66
CA GLY A 336 29.65 37.35 2.76
C GLY A 336 28.94 36.06 2.31
N PRO A 337 29.59 34.89 2.49
CA PRO A 337 29.07 33.57 2.14
C PRO A 337 27.80 33.24 2.93
N LYS A 338 26.78 32.73 2.24
CA LYS A 338 25.45 32.48 2.84
C LYS A 338 24.65 31.46 2.03
N VAL A 339 23.64 30.89 2.67
CA VAL A 339 22.54 30.18 1.99
C VAL A 339 21.28 31.04 2.04
N ILE A 340 20.58 31.19 0.91
CA ILE A 340 19.34 31.98 0.82
C ILE A 340 18.18 31.04 0.50
N LEU A 341 17.10 31.11 1.29
CA LEU A 341 15.92 30.27 1.16
C LEU A 341 14.67 31.14 0.95
N GLY A 342 13.82 30.79 -0.02
CA GLY A 342 12.52 31.46 -0.13
C GLY A 342 11.83 31.36 -1.49
N THR A 343 10.80 32.17 -1.66
CA THR A 343 10.08 32.39 -2.90
C THR A 343 10.15 33.87 -3.29
N VAL A 344 9.58 34.25 -4.44
CA VAL A 344 9.42 35.67 -4.82
C VAL A 344 8.55 36.47 -3.84
N GLU A 345 7.71 35.80 -3.03
CA GLU A 345 6.87 36.45 -2.04
C GLU A 345 7.57 36.59 -0.68
N THR A 346 8.50 35.68 -0.38
CA THR A 346 9.15 35.58 0.94
C THR A 346 10.62 35.99 0.94
N SER A 347 11.20 36.41 -0.17
CA SER A 347 12.57 36.94 -0.22
C SER A 347 12.74 37.97 -1.34
N ASP A 348 13.17 39.17 -0.96
CA ASP A 348 13.44 40.24 -1.92
C ASP A 348 14.64 39.91 -2.81
N TRP A 349 15.66 39.25 -2.26
CA TRP A 349 16.82 38.82 -3.04
C TRP A 349 16.43 37.87 -4.18
N ILE A 350 15.55 36.90 -3.90
CA ILE A 350 15.04 35.93 -4.88
C ILE A 350 14.12 36.62 -5.89
N ARG A 351 13.25 37.53 -5.43
CA ARG A 351 12.36 38.31 -6.28
C ARG A 351 13.12 39.09 -7.35
N ASP A 352 14.21 39.74 -6.97
CA ASP A 352 15.05 40.55 -7.87
C ASP A 352 15.82 39.71 -8.89
N ARG A 353 15.93 38.39 -8.69
CA ARG A 353 16.74 37.46 -9.50
C ARG A 353 15.90 36.30 -10.06
N ALA A 354 14.59 36.46 -10.12
CA ALA A 354 13.67 35.42 -10.54
C ALA A 354 13.97 34.90 -11.97
N GLU A 355 14.39 35.79 -12.88
CA GLU A 355 14.77 35.45 -14.25
C GLU A 355 16.09 34.65 -14.30
N ASP A 356 17.12 35.07 -13.55
CA ASP A 356 18.42 34.37 -13.51
C ASP A 356 18.35 32.98 -12.85
N LEU A 357 17.43 32.84 -11.89
CA LEU A 357 17.07 31.58 -11.25
C LEU A 357 16.11 30.73 -12.11
N GLN A 358 15.56 31.28 -13.19
CA GLN A 358 14.62 30.62 -14.10
C GLN A 358 13.41 30.01 -13.36
N LEU A 359 12.82 30.77 -12.43
CA LEU A 359 11.72 30.29 -11.58
C LEU A 359 10.45 29.96 -12.39
N ASP A 360 10.33 30.44 -13.62
CA ASP A 360 9.25 30.12 -14.56
C ASP A 360 9.28 28.65 -15.02
N ARG A 361 10.45 28.00 -14.97
CA ARG A 361 10.62 26.58 -15.31
C ARG A 361 10.20 25.62 -14.18
N ILE A 362 9.96 26.13 -12.98
CA ILE A 362 9.49 25.34 -11.83
C ILE A 362 8.00 25.01 -12.01
N LYS A 363 7.68 23.73 -11.83
CA LYS A 363 6.34 23.15 -11.86
C LYS A 363 5.95 22.66 -10.47
N GLU A 364 4.66 22.72 -10.15
CA GLU A 364 4.10 22.22 -8.88
C GLU A 364 4.89 22.70 -7.64
N ASP A 365 5.37 21.77 -6.82
CA ASP A 365 6.22 21.96 -5.65
C ASP A 365 7.71 21.70 -5.92
N GLY A 366 8.16 21.89 -7.17
CA GLY A 366 9.57 21.87 -7.57
C GLY A 366 10.40 23.05 -7.04
N PHE A 367 11.71 23.01 -7.30
CA PHE A 367 12.67 24.00 -6.80
C PHE A 367 13.91 24.12 -7.67
N VAL A 368 14.66 25.19 -7.42
CA VAL A 368 16.02 25.40 -7.94
C VAL A 368 17.01 25.46 -6.78
N ILE A 369 18.17 24.81 -6.96
CA ILE A 369 19.35 24.99 -6.11
C ILE A 369 20.46 25.55 -6.99
N LYS A 370 20.95 26.75 -6.71
CA LYS A 370 21.95 27.40 -7.56
C LYS A 370 22.98 28.16 -6.76
N ALA A 371 24.25 27.94 -7.10
CA ALA A 371 25.35 28.77 -6.62
C ALA A 371 25.51 30.01 -7.49
N MET A 372 25.36 31.20 -6.90
CA MET A 372 25.60 32.47 -7.60
C MET A 372 25.90 33.61 -6.63
N GLU A 373 26.65 34.62 -7.08
CA GLU A 373 27.02 35.80 -6.29
C GLU A 373 27.63 35.48 -4.91
N GLY A 374 28.35 34.36 -4.79
CA GLY A 374 28.96 33.91 -3.53
C GLY A 374 27.96 33.36 -2.50
N ALA A 375 26.73 33.03 -2.93
CA ALA A 375 25.71 32.37 -2.14
C ALA A 375 25.26 31.06 -2.80
N VAL A 376 24.64 30.18 -2.01
CA VAL A 376 23.83 29.05 -2.51
C VAL A 376 22.37 29.39 -2.25
N VAL A 377 21.54 29.29 -3.28
CA VAL A 377 20.14 29.69 -3.22
C VAL A 377 19.27 28.46 -3.37
N VAL A 378 18.26 28.31 -2.50
CA VAL A 378 17.18 27.34 -2.67
C VAL A 378 15.89 28.13 -2.87
N ALA A 379 15.34 28.07 -4.08
CA ALA A 379 14.18 28.85 -4.47
C ALA A 379 13.04 27.95 -4.98
N GLY A 380 11.82 28.23 -4.54
CA GLY A 380 10.60 27.60 -5.03
C GLY A 380 9.58 28.64 -5.51
N ARG A 381 8.58 28.21 -6.29
CA ARG A 381 7.41 29.06 -6.61
C ARG A 381 6.43 29.19 -5.45
N ILE A 382 6.37 28.15 -4.63
CA ILE A 382 5.58 28.07 -3.40
C ILE A 382 6.49 27.61 -2.25
N PRO A 383 6.14 27.91 -0.99
CA PRO A 383 6.96 27.53 0.16
C PRO A 383 7.28 26.03 0.27
N ALA A 384 6.39 25.15 -0.21
CA ALA A 384 6.63 23.71 -0.25
C ALA A 384 7.89 23.34 -1.06
N GLY A 385 8.15 24.02 -2.19
CA GLY A 385 9.37 23.79 -2.97
C GLY A 385 10.64 24.15 -2.21
N VAL A 386 10.59 25.17 -1.32
CA VAL A 386 11.75 25.60 -0.53
C VAL A 386 12.16 24.53 0.49
N ILE A 387 11.20 23.92 1.20
CA ILE A 387 11.50 22.86 2.17
C ILE A 387 11.98 21.58 1.47
N PHE A 388 11.37 21.18 0.34
CA PHE A 388 11.86 20.04 -0.44
C PHE A 388 13.26 20.27 -1.01
N GLY A 389 13.52 21.46 -1.55
CA GLY A 389 14.84 21.85 -2.04
C GLY A 389 15.89 21.93 -0.95
N THR A 390 15.49 22.27 0.28
CA THR A 390 16.40 22.30 1.43
C THR A 390 16.82 20.88 1.82
N PHE A 391 15.90 19.92 1.86
CA PHE A 391 16.25 18.51 2.09
C PHE A 391 17.09 17.93 0.95
N ASP A 392 16.85 18.34 -0.29
CA ASP A 392 17.69 17.96 -1.43
C ASP A 392 19.10 18.54 -1.33
N LEU A 393 19.25 19.81 -0.95
CA LEU A 393 20.55 20.42 -0.66
C LEU A 393 21.29 19.63 0.41
N ILE A 394 20.65 19.37 1.56
CA ILE A 394 21.24 18.58 2.66
C ILE A 394 21.73 17.23 2.13
N ARG A 395 20.88 16.50 1.40
CA ARG A 395 21.23 15.20 0.82
C ARG A 395 22.42 15.29 -0.13
N ARG A 396 22.45 16.25 -1.05
CA ARG A 396 23.56 16.47 -1.99
C ARG A 396 24.89 16.73 -1.30
N ILE A 397 24.85 17.54 -0.23
CA ILE A 397 26.04 17.82 0.58
C ILE A 397 26.49 16.56 1.33
N GLN A 398 25.56 15.78 1.90
CA GLN A 398 25.90 14.53 2.59
C GLN A 398 26.58 13.51 1.66
N ILE A 399 26.13 13.39 0.42
CA ILE A 399 26.76 12.52 -0.59
C ILE A 399 28.03 13.11 -1.22
N GLY A 400 28.44 14.31 -0.80
CA GLY A 400 29.74 14.90 -1.13
C GLY A 400 29.78 15.83 -2.34
N GLN A 401 28.63 16.31 -2.86
CA GLN A 401 28.61 17.33 -3.91
C GLN A 401 29.10 18.68 -3.36
N ASP A 402 29.88 19.43 -4.16
CA ASP A 402 30.33 20.77 -3.79
C ASP A 402 29.17 21.78 -3.93
N PRO A 403 28.78 22.48 -2.85
CA PRO A 403 27.70 23.47 -2.90
C PRO A 403 27.90 24.54 -3.97
N LEU A 404 29.14 24.94 -4.25
CA LEU A 404 29.45 26.00 -5.23
C LEU A 404 29.35 25.53 -6.70
N ALA A 405 29.23 24.21 -6.93
CA ALA A 405 29.06 23.62 -8.25
C ALA A 405 27.59 23.27 -8.56
N LEU A 406 26.65 23.57 -7.65
CA LEU A 406 25.25 23.25 -7.83
C LEU A 406 24.56 24.23 -8.80
N ASP A 407 23.99 23.69 -9.86
CA ASP A 407 22.99 24.33 -10.73
C ASP A 407 21.93 23.27 -11.06
N VAL A 408 20.89 23.24 -10.24
CA VAL A 408 19.90 22.16 -10.19
C VAL A 408 18.51 22.76 -10.35
N LEU A 409 17.73 22.22 -11.28
CA LEU A 409 16.28 22.42 -11.37
C LEU A 409 15.61 21.06 -11.21
N GLU A 410 14.82 20.90 -10.15
CA GLU A 410 14.08 19.68 -9.86
C GLU A 410 12.58 19.96 -9.93
N ASN A 411 11.89 19.14 -10.72
CA ASN A 411 10.43 19.15 -10.82
C ASN A 411 9.94 17.72 -10.55
N PRO A 412 8.96 17.55 -9.65
CA PRO A 412 8.37 16.24 -9.40
C PRO A 412 7.64 15.73 -10.66
N GLN A 413 7.71 14.43 -10.91
CA GLN A 413 6.99 13.79 -12.01
C GLN A 413 5.57 13.35 -11.61
N VAL A 414 5.35 13.01 -10.33
CA VAL A 414 4.02 12.68 -9.80
C VAL A 414 3.51 13.85 -8.95
N PRO A 415 2.42 14.53 -9.33
CA PRO A 415 1.81 15.64 -8.58
C PRO A 415 1.35 15.29 -7.15
N ILE A 416 0.65 14.16 -6.96
CA ILE A 416 0.17 13.72 -5.64
C ILE A 416 1.01 12.54 -5.18
N ARG A 417 1.83 12.78 -4.16
CA ARG A 417 2.73 11.78 -3.57
C ARG A 417 2.24 11.61 -2.14
N MET A 418 1.32 10.66 -1.95
CA MET A 418 0.57 10.50 -0.70
C MET A 418 1.03 9.31 0.11
N VAL A 419 1.27 9.53 1.40
CA VAL A 419 1.33 8.44 2.38
C VAL A 419 -0.07 8.24 2.99
N ALA A 420 -0.61 7.04 2.85
CA ALA A 420 -1.91 6.65 3.39
C ALA A 420 -1.74 5.72 4.60
N HIS A 421 -2.21 6.13 5.76
CA HIS A 421 -2.16 5.33 6.98
C HIS A 421 -3.40 4.46 7.11
N TRP A 422 -3.19 3.20 7.48
CA TRP A 422 -4.27 2.28 7.84
C TRP A 422 -4.30 2.10 9.35
N SER A 423 -4.65 3.19 10.04
CA SER A 423 -4.65 3.20 11.49
C SER A 423 -5.74 4.09 12.08
N TYR A 424 -6.28 3.64 13.21
CA TYR A 424 -7.26 4.39 13.99
C TYR A 424 -6.53 5.32 14.96
N PHE A 425 -6.97 6.58 15.06
CA PHE A 425 -6.34 7.54 15.98
C PHE A 425 -6.45 7.05 17.43
N ARG A 426 -5.37 7.19 18.20
CA ARG A 426 -5.33 6.88 19.65
C ARG A 426 -5.86 8.05 20.48
N GLY A 427 -5.94 7.84 21.79
CA GLY A 427 -6.11 8.90 22.78
C GLY A 427 -7.56 9.33 22.99
N LEU A 428 -8.52 8.45 22.71
CA LEU A 428 -9.89 8.63 23.21
C LEU A 428 -9.99 8.18 24.67
N PHE A 429 -10.99 8.73 25.37
CA PHE A 429 -11.27 8.30 26.73
C PHE A 429 -11.60 6.79 26.73
N GLY A 430 -10.98 6.02 27.63
CA GLY A 430 -11.22 4.57 27.76
C GLY A 430 -10.42 3.65 26.82
N ASP A 431 -9.60 4.17 25.89
CA ASP A 431 -8.79 3.37 24.96
C ASP A 431 -7.72 2.51 25.68
N ARG A 432 -8.04 1.27 26.07
CA ARG A 432 -7.09 0.38 26.78
C ARG A 432 -7.20 -1.12 26.48
N TRP A 433 -7.91 -1.50 25.42
CA TRP A 433 -8.12 -2.91 25.02
C TRP A 433 -7.36 -3.33 23.75
N ARG A 434 -6.57 -2.43 23.17
CA ARG A 434 -6.27 -2.50 21.74
C ARG A 434 -4.76 -2.56 21.50
N GLY A 435 -4.28 -3.73 21.06
CA GLY A 435 -2.93 -3.92 20.54
C GLY A 435 -3.00 -4.66 19.21
N GLY A 436 -2.10 -4.34 18.28
CA GLY A 436 -2.10 -4.89 16.92
C GLY A 436 -2.19 -3.81 15.84
N GLY A 437 -1.90 -4.18 14.59
CA GLY A 437 -1.46 -3.27 13.52
C GLY A 437 -2.24 -1.95 13.38
N ARG A 438 -3.58 -1.98 13.26
CA ARG A 438 -4.36 -0.75 12.99
C ARG A 438 -4.62 0.11 14.22
N ASP A 439 -4.46 -0.43 15.42
CA ASP A 439 -4.78 0.26 16.67
C ASP A 439 -3.60 1.04 17.26
N ASP A 440 -2.38 0.73 16.82
CA ASP A 440 -1.14 1.35 17.29
C ASP A 440 -0.70 2.50 16.37
N SER A 441 -1.60 3.45 16.13
CA SER A 441 -1.34 4.61 15.26
C SER A 441 -0.31 5.57 15.85
N ILE A 442 0.54 6.19 15.04
CA ILE A 442 1.33 7.34 15.51
C ILE A 442 0.48 8.59 15.74
N PHE A 443 -0.74 8.65 15.20
CA PHE A 443 -1.64 9.78 15.38
C PHE A 443 -2.53 9.58 16.61
N SER A 444 -2.63 10.61 17.43
CA SER A 444 -3.40 10.61 18.67
C SER A 444 -4.14 11.93 18.83
N TRP A 445 -5.45 11.84 19.08
CA TRP A 445 -6.26 13.02 19.37
C TRP A 445 -5.79 13.71 20.66
N GLU A 446 -5.37 12.93 21.66
CA GLU A 446 -4.84 13.48 22.91
C GLU A 446 -3.54 14.25 22.70
N GLU A 447 -2.62 13.71 21.90
CA GLU A 447 -1.33 14.36 21.61
C GLU A 447 -1.55 15.68 20.83
N LEU A 448 -2.46 15.71 19.85
CA LEU A 448 -2.84 16.94 19.13
C LEU A 448 -3.53 17.96 20.05
N ARG A 449 -4.43 17.51 20.92
CA ARG A 449 -5.17 18.39 21.83
C ARG A 449 -4.26 19.05 22.86
N THR A 450 -3.38 18.26 23.48
CA THR A 450 -2.43 18.70 24.51
C THR A 450 -1.20 19.40 23.95
N GLY A 451 -0.89 19.21 22.66
CA GLY A 451 0.27 19.80 21.98
C GLY A 451 1.54 18.94 22.02
N ASP A 452 1.50 17.73 22.58
CA ASP A 452 2.62 16.76 22.58
C ASP A 452 2.82 16.12 21.19
N THR A 453 3.12 16.96 20.20
CA THR A 453 3.07 16.63 18.78
C THR A 453 4.43 16.27 18.18
N LYS A 454 5.48 16.17 19.00
CA LYS A 454 6.86 15.94 18.53
C LYS A 454 6.94 14.75 17.56
N ARG A 455 6.33 13.62 17.92
CA ARG A 455 6.37 12.42 17.08
C ARG A 455 5.65 12.58 15.75
N ILE A 456 4.46 13.18 15.78
CA ILE A 456 3.68 13.47 14.58
C ILE A 456 4.49 14.38 13.65
N ARG A 457 5.12 15.43 14.23
CA ARG A 457 5.97 16.37 13.50
C ARG A 457 7.22 15.71 12.93
N ASP A 458 7.89 14.87 13.70
CA ASP A 458 9.08 14.13 13.27
C ASP A 458 8.76 13.15 12.13
N TRP A 459 7.58 12.51 12.18
CA TRP A 459 7.11 11.67 11.09
C TRP A 459 6.86 12.47 9.80
N VAL A 460 6.11 13.57 9.90
CA VAL A 460 5.83 14.46 8.76
C VAL A 460 7.14 15.03 8.18
N ARG A 461 8.11 15.38 9.04
CA ARG A 461 9.46 15.80 8.64
C ARG A 461 10.17 14.75 7.78
N MET A 462 10.18 13.50 8.23
CA MET A 462 10.80 12.40 7.48
C MET A 462 10.13 12.22 6.11
N LEU A 463 8.80 12.27 6.05
CA LEU A 463 8.06 12.16 4.79
C LEU A 463 8.45 13.28 3.80
N ALA A 464 8.50 14.53 4.23
CA ALA A 464 8.88 15.64 3.36
C ALA A 464 10.31 15.51 2.83
N SER A 465 11.24 14.99 3.65
CA SER A 465 12.65 14.89 3.27
C SER A 465 12.94 13.94 2.10
N CYS A 466 12.06 12.97 1.84
CA CYS A 466 12.13 12.09 0.68
C CYS A 466 11.10 12.42 -0.41
N GLY A 467 10.36 13.53 -0.27
CA GLY A 467 9.55 14.11 -1.34
C GLY A 467 8.05 13.84 -1.28
N TRP A 468 7.51 13.27 -0.20
CA TRP A 468 6.05 13.14 -0.02
C TRP A 468 5.41 14.52 0.18
N ASN A 469 4.26 14.77 -0.45
CA ASN A 469 3.53 16.05 -0.36
C ASN A 469 2.06 15.89 0.03
N ALA A 470 1.61 14.68 0.32
CA ALA A 470 0.26 14.40 0.78
C ALA A 470 0.27 13.35 1.90
N LEU A 471 -0.66 13.51 2.85
CA LEU A 471 -0.84 12.59 3.97
C LEU A 471 -2.32 12.33 4.20
N CYS A 472 -2.72 11.05 4.21
CA CYS A 472 -4.00 10.64 4.78
C CYS A 472 -3.74 9.86 6.07
N PRO A 473 -4.02 10.43 7.25
CA PRO A 473 -3.68 9.82 8.53
C PRO A 473 -4.74 8.81 9.01
N SER A 474 -5.92 8.80 8.39
CA SER A 474 -7.07 8.02 8.82
C SER A 474 -7.21 6.71 8.08
N GLU A 475 -7.66 5.68 8.82
CA GLU A 475 -7.96 4.36 8.29
C GLU A 475 -8.97 4.41 7.14
N ILE A 476 -8.67 3.67 6.07
CA ILE A 476 -9.50 3.61 4.87
C ILE A 476 -10.84 2.88 5.10
N ASN A 477 -10.85 1.92 6.01
CA ASN A 477 -12.08 1.30 6.48
C ASN A 477 -12.68 2.16 7.58
N TRP A 478 -13.67 2.98 7.22
CA TRP A 478 -14.17 4.04 8.10
C TRP A 478 -14.56 3.51 9.50
N HIS A 479 -14.20 4.30 10.50
CA HIS A 479 -14.41 4.04 11.92
C HIS A 479 -14.60 5.36 12.66
N TYR A 480 -15.46 5.40 13.69
CA TYR A 480 -15.77 6.66 14.40
C TYR A 480 -14.52 7.33 15.03
N ARG A 481 -13.52 6.56 15.45
CA ARG A 481 -12.21 7.07 15.91
C ARG A 481 -11.54 8.02 14.91
N ASN A 482 -11.90 7.96 13.63
CA ASN A 482 -11.42 8.86 12.59
C ASN A 482 -12.47 9.92 12.19
N ASN A 483 -13.54 10.09 12.97
CA ASN A 483 -14.55 11.13 12.77
C ASN A 483 -13.95 12.51 13.08
N PHE A 484 -13.36 13.13 12.06
CA PHE A 484 -12.68 14.41 12.19
C PHE A 484 -13.61 15.58 12.55
N LEU A 485 -14.93 15.44 12.36
CA LEU A 485 -15.89 16.51 12.66
C LEU A 485 -15.96 16.83 14.16
N GLU A 486 -15.68 15.85 15.02
CA GLU A 486 -15.60 16.03 16.47
C GLU A 486 -14.23 16.56 16.94
N HIS A 487 -13.29 16.71 16.01
CA HIS A 487 -11.88 16.99 16.28
C HIS A 487 -11.29 18.06 15.35
N LEU A 488 -12.10 19.02 14.89
CA LEU A 488 -11.67 20.01 13.90
C LEU A 488 -10.49 20.88 14.38
N ASP A 489 -10.37 21.14 15.68
CA ASP A 489 -9.22 21.87 16.25
C ASP A 489 -7.93 21.04 16.20
N GLU A 490 -8.01 19.74 16.51
CA GLU A 490 -6.89 18.82 16.35
C GLU A 490 -6.51 18.60 14.87
N VAL A 491 -7.49 18.60 13.97
CA VAL A 491 -7.29 18.48 12.52
C VAL A 491 -6.58 19.71 11.96
N GLU A 492 -6.96 20.93 12.39
CA GLU A 492 -6.26 22.16 12.02
C GLU A 492 -4.78 22.10 12.46
N LYS A 493 -4.51 21.71 13.71
CA LYS A 493 -3.13 21.54 14.21
C LYS A 493 -2.34 20.52 13.39
N LEU A 494 -2.96 19.40 13.01
CA LEU A 494 -2.31 18.40 12.16
C LEU A 494 -2.03 18.98 10.76
N ALA A 495 -2.97 19.73 10.20
CA ALA A 495 -2.77 20.41 8.92
C ALA A 495 -1.64 21.45 8.98
N ASP A 496 -1.53 22.20 10.07
CA ASP A 496 -0.42 23.14 10.30
C ASP A 496 0.93 22.41 10.33
N ILE A 497 1.01 21.29 11.07
CA ILE A 497 2.21 20.43 11.06
C ILE A 497 2.56 19.99 9.64
N CYS A 498 1.57 19.56 8.85
CA CYS A 498 1.79 19.13 7.48
C CYS A 498 2.26 20.28 6.59
N ARG A 499 1.64 21.46 6.72
CA ARG A 499 1.94 22.67 5.93
C ARG A 499 3.35 23.21 6.18
N ASP A 500 3.83 23.15 7.42
CA ASP A 500 5.22 23.49 7.76
C ASP A 500 6.24 22.70 6.93
N TYR A 501 5.87 21.50 6.48
CA TYR A 501 6.70 20.61 5.66
C TYR A 501 6.20 20.45 4.22
N GLY A 502 5.32 21.33 3.74
CA GLY A 502 4.83 21.31 2.36
C GLY A 502 3.89 20.15 2.03
N ILE A 503 3.30 19.50 3.04
CA ILE A 503 2.41 18.35 2.88
C ILE A 503 0.94 18.80 3.01
N LYS A 504 0.10 18.38 2.08
CA LYS A 504 -1.36 18.57 2.15
C LYS A 504 -2.03 17.43 2.91
N LEU A 505 -3.02 17.78 3.74
CA LEU A 505 -3.82 16.80 4.47
C LEU A 505 -4.96 16.27 3.59
N TYR A 506 -5.16 14.95 3.61
CA TYR A 506 -6.30 14.23 3.04
C TYR A 506 -6.99 13.42 4.14
N TRP A 507 -8.22 12.99 3.94
CA TRP A 507 -8.95 12.17 4.92
C TRP A 507 -9.80 11.08 4.30
N SER A 508 -10.02 9.98 5.02
CA SER A 508 -10.97 8.92 4.68
C SER A 508 -12.29 9.08 5.46
N PRO A 509 -13.26 9.87 4.97
CA PRO A 509 -14.59 9.97 5.58
C PRO A 509 -15.46 8.74 5.26
N SER A 510 -16.59 8.62 5.96
CA SER A 510 -17.67 7.76 5.49
C SER A 510 -18.26 8.35 4.21
N TYR A 511 -18.83 7.53 3.32
CA TYR A 511 -19.42 8.05 2.08
C TYR A 511 -20.58 9.03 2.33
N LEU A 512 -21.26 8.92 3.49
CA LEU A 512 -22.34 9.83 3.88
C LEU A 512 -21.80 11.22 4.21
N LEU A 513 -20.72 11.28 4.99
CA LEU A 513 -20.01 12.53 5.28
C LEU A 513 -19.44 13.15 3.99
N ALA A 514 -18.89 12.31 3.10
CA ALA A 514 -18.33 12.77 1.83
C ALA A 514 -19.38 13.36 0.87
N LEU A 515 -20.64 12.94 0.99
CA LEU A 515 -21.77 13.44 0.21
C LEU A 515 -22.39 14.72 0.77
N ASP A 516 -22.11 15.07 2.03
CA ASP A 516 -22.69 16.25 2.69
C ASP A 516 -21.84 17.50 2.46
N PRO A 517 -22.35 18.53 1.76
CA PRO A 517 -21.63 19.79 1.57
C PRO A 517 -21.20 20.46 2.87
N LYS A 518 -22.01 20.38 3.93
CA LYS A 518 -21.67 21.03 5.21
C LYS A 518 -20.42 20.44 5.86
N THR A 519 -20.18 19.15 5.64
CA THR A 519 -18.96 18.48 6.10
C THR A 519 -17.74 19.05 5.40
N ALA A 520 -17.80 19.27 4.07
CA ALA A 520 -16.72 19.94 3.35
C ALA A 520 -16.56 21.40 3.78
N ASP A 521 -17.66 22.15 3.89
CA ASP A 521 -17.66 23.55 4.34
C ASP A 521 -16.92 23.71 5.68
N ALA A 522 -17.26 22.87 6.67
CA ALA A 522 -16.65 22.89 8.00
C ALA A 522 -15.15 22.57 7.96
N LEU A 523 -14.75 21.60 7.13
CA LEU A 523 -13.36 21.20 7.00
C LEU A 523 -12.50 22.28 6.31
N TYR A 524 -12.95 22.79 5.15
CA TYR A 524 -12.20 23.83 4.42
C TYR A 524 -12.20 25.18 5.13
N ALA A 525 -13.18 25.47 5.99
CA ALA A 525 -13.15 26.65 6.85
C ALA A 525 -11.98 26.63 7.85
N ARG A 526 -11.55 25.43 8.29
CA ARG A 526 -10.42 25.24 9.23
C ARG A 526 -9.12 24.92 8.49
N VAL A 527 -9.19 24.21 7.36
CA VAL A 527 -8.05 23.78 6.56
C VAL A 527 -8.26 24.18 5.09
N PRO A 528 -8.00 25.44 4.71
CA PRO A 528 -8.30 25.95 3.37
C PRO A 528 -7.53 25.25 2.23
N ASP A 529 -6.39 24.63 2.54
CA ASP A 529 -5.51 23.90 1.63
C ASP A 529 -5.69 22.37 1.71
N PHE A 530 -6.80 21.89 2.30
CA PHE A 530 -7.14 20.48 2.37
C PHE A 530 -7.16 19.84 0.97
N GLY A 531 -6.53 18.68 0.84
CA GLY A 531 -6.32 18.03 -0.45
C GLY A 531 -7.57 17.31 -0.99
N GLY A 532 -8.39 16.76 -0.09
CA GLY A 532 -9.63 16.06 -0.45
C GLY A 532 -9.78 14.70 0.23
N TYR A 533 -10.62 13.85 -0.36
CA TYR A 533 -11.03 12.58 0.26
C TYR A 533 -10.37 11.36 -0.36
N MET A 534 -10.00 10.39 0.46
CA MET A 534 -9.60 9.04 0.07
C MET A 534 -10.76 8.08 0.35
N MET A 535 -11.26 7.39 -0.68
CA MET A 535 -12.49 6.62 -0.60
C MET A 535 -12.27 5.14 -0.90
N LYS A 536 -12.81 4.27 -0.04
CA LYS A 536 -13.06 2.86 -0.33
C LYS A 536 -14.55 2.60 -0.32
N LEU A 537 -15.07 2.17 -1.46
CA LEU A 537 -16.50 2.04 -1.71
C LEU A 537 -16.76 0.62 -2.25
N GLY A 538 -17.82 -0.03 -1.76
CA GLY A 538 -18.32 -1.30 -2.30
C GLY A 538 -17.38 -2.49 -2.11
N SER A 539 -16.53 -2.47 -1.09
CA SER A 539 -15.45 -3.47 -0.88
C SER A 539 -15.28 -3.82 0.59
N GLU A 540 -15.15 -5.10 0.93
CA GLU A 540 -14.96 -5.60 2.30
C GLU A 540 -15.95 -5.01 3.33
N LYS A 541 -17.25 -5.03 2.99
CA LYS A 541 -18.34 -4.46 3.82
C LYS A 541 -18.27 -2.94 3.99
N GLN A 542 -17.46 -2.24 3.20
CA GLN A 542 -17.54 -0.78 3.10
C GLN A 542 -18.67 -0.41 2.14
N ASN A 543 -19.67 0.30 2.66
CA ASN A 543 -20.77 0.80 1.87
C ASN A 543 -20.30 1.96 0.98
N GLY A 544 -20.92 2.06 -0.19
CA GLY A 544 -20.81 3.11 -1.21
C GLY A 544 -20.66 2.52 -2.61
N ASP A 545 -21.18 3.19 -3.65
CA ASP A 545 -20.99 2.77 -5.04
C ASP A 545 -19.72 3.43 -5.62
N PRO A 546 -18.71 2.66 -6.06
CA PRO A 546 -17.47 3.22 -6.61
C PRO A 546 -17.60 3.81 -8.02
N ARG A 547 -18.77 3.67 -8.68
CA ARG A 547 -19.01 4.15 -10.04
C ARG A 547 -19.39 5.65 -10.09
N PRO A 548 -19.38 6.26 -11.29
CA PRO A 548 -19.58 7.70 -11.45
C PRO A 548 -20.80 8.29 -10.75
N GLN A 549 -21.91 7.55 -10.63
CA GLN A 549 -23.17 8.08 -10.09
C GLN A 549 -23.04 8.60 -8.65
N MET A 550 -22.21 7.96 -7.82
CA MET A 550 -21.94 8.40 -6.45
C MET A 550 -20.62 9.16 -6.35
N THR A 551 -19.55 8.68 -6.99
CA THR A 551 -18.24 9.34 -6.89
C THR A 551 -18.25 10.76 -7.45
N ASN A 552 -19.02 11.02 -8.52
CA ASN A 552 -19.16 12.36 -9.07
C ASN A 552 -19.90 13.31 -8.12
N ARG A 553 -20.85 12.81 -7.32
CA ARG A 553 -21.55 13.63 -6.31
C ARG A 553 -20.60 14.03 -5.18
N ILE A 554 -19.78 13.09 -4.70
CA ILE A 554 -18.72 13.39 -3.72
C ILE A 554 -17.73 14.42 -4.30
N ALA A 555 -17.35 14.25 -5.57
CA ALA A 555 -16.47 15.20 -6.26
C ALA A 555 -17.10 16.59 -6.41
N ASP A 556 -18.41 16.66 -6.68
CA ASP A 556 -19.14 17.92 -6.78
C ASP A 556 -19.19 18.65 -5.42
N THR A 557 -19.22 17.92 -4.29
CA THR A 557 -19.09 18.49 -2.94
C THR A 557 -17.74 19.16 -2.70
N LEU A 558 -16.64 18.60 -3.22
CA LEU A 558 -15.29 19.18 -3.06
C LEU A 558 -14.92 20.23 -4.11
N LYS A 559 -15.65 20.26 -5.24
CA LYS A 559 -15.34 21.10 -6.40
C LYS A 559 -15.19 22.60 -6.08
N PRO A 560 -16.00 23.23 -5.21
CA PRO A 560 -15.85 24.66 -4.89
C PRO A 560 -14.49 25.03 -4.30
N TYR A 561 -13.81 24.05 -3.70
CA TYR A 561 -12.54 24.23 -3.00
C TYR A 561 -11.32 23.74 -3.79
N GLY A 562 -11.54 23.11 -4.95
CA GLY A 562 -10.48 22.48 -5.74
C GLY A 562 -10.02 21.10 -5.21
N GLY A 563 -10.74 20.52 -4.25
CA GLY A 563 -10.41 19.23 -3.66
C GLY A 563 -10.57 18.04 -4.62
N LYS A 564 -9.79 16.98 -4.37
CA LYS A 564 -9.79 15.74 -5.14
C LYS A 564 -10.51 14.61 -4.42
N VAL A 565 -11.04 13.66 -5.18
CA VAL A 565 -11.60 12.40 -4.66
C VAL A 565 -10.74 11.25 -5.19
N LEU A 566 -9.98 10.62 -4.31
CA LEU A 566 -9.12 9.49 -4.62
C LEU A 566 -9.92 8.20 -4.37
N VAL A 567 -10.43 7.58 -5.44
CA VAL A 567 -11.30 6.39 -5.34
C VAL A 567 -10.46 5.14 -5.54
N ARG A 568 -10.34 4.31 -4.50
CA ARG A 568 -9.61 3.05 -4.58
C ARG A 568 -10.36 2.06 -5.47
N ALA A 569 -9.70 1.53 -6.50
CA ALA A 569 -10.27 0.49 -7.36
C ALA A 569 -10.07 -0.94 -6.80
N PHE A 570 -9.84 -1.06 -5.49
CA PHE A 570 -9.76 -2.34 -4.79
C PHE A 570 -11.16 -2.83 -4.40
N VAL A 571 -11.88 -3.40 -5.38
CA VAL A 571 -13.26 -3.88 -5.25
C VAL A 571 -13.33 -5.35 -5.66
N TYR A 572 -13.94 -6.20 -4.81
CA TYR A 572 -14.07 -7.63 -5.09
C TYR A 572 -15.20 -8.28 -4.29
N GLY A 573 -15.53 -9.53 -4.64
CA GLY A 573 -16.49 -10.37 -3.90
C GLY A 573 -17.95 -9.97 -4.10
N ASN A 574 -18.27 -9.29 -5.22
CA ASN A 574 -19.61 -8.79 -5.48
C ASN A 574 -20.16 -9.32 -6.82
N LEU A 575 -21.04 -10.32 -6.74
CA LEU A 575 -21.78 -10.91 -7.88
C LEU A 575 -22.62 -9.87 -8.65
N ARG A 576 -22.87 -8.69 -8.05
CA ARG A 576 -23.56 -7.55 -8.69
C ARG A 576 -22.94 -7.13 -10.03
N TYR A 577 -21.62 -7.25 -10.16
CA TYR A 577 -20.91 -6.74 -11.33
C TYR A 577 -20.61 -7.82 -12.36
N THR A 578 -20.59 -9.08 -11.93
CA THR A 578 -20.31 -10.21 -12.81
C THR A 578 -20.74 -11.53 -12.16
N PRO A 579 -21.33 -12.47 -12.93
CA PRO A 579 -21.76 -13.79 -12.43
C PRO A 579 -20.59 -14.68 -11.96
N GLU A 580 -19.37 -14.35 -12.36
CA GLU A 580 -18.13 -15.02 -11.96
C GLU A 580 -17.21 -13.97 -11.30
N PRO A 581 -17.42 -13.68 -10.00
CA PRO A 581 -16.88 -12.53 -9.28
C PRO A 581 -15.46 -12.78 -8.80
N TYR A 582 -14.59 -13.17 -9.73
CA TYR A 582 -13.19 -13.38 -9.44
C TYR A 582 -12.51 -12.07 -9.08
N ARG A 583 -11.76 -12.10 -7.97
CA ARG A 583 -11.16 -10.94 -7.31
C ARG A 583 -10.34 -10.05 -8.24
N ASN A 584 -9.52 -10.64 -9.11
CA ASN A 584 -8.70 -9.92 -10.09
C ASN A 584 -9.48 -9.37 -11.29
N LEU A 585 -10.68 -9.87 -11.57
CA LEU A 585 -11.44 -9.48 -12.76
C LEU A 585 -12.37 -8.30 -12.48
N ILE A 586 -12.91 -8.21 -11.26
CA ILE A 586 -13.92 -7.21 -10.88
C ILE A 586 -13.47 -5.76 -11.09
N PRO A 587 -12.24 -5.34 -10.70
CA PRO A 587 -11.83 -3.96 -10.92
C PRO A 587 -11.94 -3.53 -12.39
N TYR A 588 -11.50 -4.38 -13.32
CA TYR A 588 -11.67 -4.10 -14.75
C TYR A 588 -13.16 -4.02 -15.13
N ASP A 589 -13.94 -5.05 -14.77
CA ASP A 589 -15.36 -5.15 -15.13
C ASP A 589 -16.18 -3.95 -14.63
N LEU A 590 -15.72 -3.30 -13.56
CA LEU A 590 -16.40 -2.17 -12.92
C LEU A 590 -15.99 -0.80 -13.45
N PHE A 591 -14.69 -0.57 -13.61
CA PHE A 591 -14.17 0.77 -13.90
C PHE A 591 -13.88 0.99 -15.39
N ALA A 592 -13.45 -0.05 -16.13
CA ALA A 592 -13.12 0.11 -17.55
C ALA A 592 -14.32 0.57 -18.41
N PRO A 593 -15.55 0.04 -18.22
CA PRO A 593 -16.73 0.52 -18.95
C PRO A 593 -17.14 1.97 -18.63
N GLU A 594 -16.68 2.51 -17.49
CA GLU A 594 -17.02 3.84 -17.00
C GLU A 594 -15.94 4.89 -17.32
N ASP A 595 -14.90 4.52 -18.07
CA ASP A 595 -13.82 5.44 -18.43
C ASP A 595 -14.32 6.61 -19.28
N GLY A 596 -14.05 7.83 -18.81
CA GLY A 596 -14.56 9.09 -19.34
C GLY A 596 -15.79 9.65 -18.63
N ASN A 597 -16.44 8.89 -17.74
CA ASN A 597 -17.66 9.32 -17.05
C ASN A 597 -17.40 9.91 -15.66
N PHE A 598 -16.18 9.81 -15.12
CA PHE A 598 -15.82 10.41 -13.84
C PHE A 598 -15.49 11.90 -13.98
N ARG A 599 -15.79 12.72 -12.94
CA ARG A 599 -15.39 14.14 -12.91
C ARG A 599 -13.86 14.28 -12.96
N ASN A 600 -13.38 15.40 -13.49
CA ASN A 600 -11.94 15.71 -13.59
C ASN A 600 -11.20 15.84 -12.23
N ASN A 601 -11.92 15.97 -11.12
CA ASN A 601 -11.35 15.93 -9.77
C ASN A 601 -11.51 14.57 -9.07
N VAL A 602 -11.93 13.52 -9.79
CA VAL A 602 -11.86 12.12 -9.35
C VAL A 602 -10.60 11.49 -9.95
N ILE A 603 -9.84 10.79 -9.12
CA ILE A 603 -8.70 9.97 -9.52
C ILE A 603 -8.99 8.53 -9.12
N ILE A 604 -8.97 7.62 -10.08
CA ILE A 604 -9.07 6.19 -9.81
C ILE A 604 -7.71 5.65 -9.41
N VAL A 605 -7.66 4.92 -8.30
CA VAL A 605 -6.43 4.42 -7.66
C VAL A 605 -6.52 2.90 -7.49
N PRO A 606 -6.23 2.09 -8.53
CA PRO A 606 -6.06 0.65 -8.37
C PRO A 606 -4.81 0.34 -7.54
N LYS A 607 -4.74 -0.86 -6.99
CA LYS A 607 -3.48 -1.37 -6.43
C LYS A 607 -2.49 -1.63 -7.57
N GLY A 608 -1.19 -1.53 -7.29
CA GLY A 608 -0.13 -1.88 -8.25
C GLY A 608 -0.01 -3.38 -8.56
N SER A 609 -0.94 -4.21 -8.08
CA SER A 609 -1.13 -5.61 -8.51
C SER A 609 -2.63 -5.91 -8.68
N PRO A 610 -3.01 -6.88 -9.54
CA PRO A 610 -4.40 -7.27 -9.79
C PRO A 610 -5.15 -7.78 -8.55
N MET A 611 -4.46 -8.27 -7.52
CA MET A 611 -5.09 -8.77 -6.29
C MET A 611 -4.89 -7.81 -5.12
N ASP A 612 -3.85 -7.99 -4.30
CA ASP A 612 -3.68 -7.25 -3.03
C ASP A 612 -2.22 -7.16 -2.58
N TRP A 613 -1.47 -6.40 -3.39
CA TRP A 613 -0.05 -6.05 -3.23
C TRP A 613 0.89 -7.25 -3.28
N ASP A 614 0.68 -8.07 -4.29
CA ASP A 614 1.53 -9.19 -4.64
C ASP A 614 2.86 -8.67 -5.16
N LEU A 615 3.96 -9.13 -4.56
CA LEU A 615 5.29 -8.76 -5.04
C LEU A 615 5.50 -9.25 -6.48
N TRP A 616 5.02 -10.45 -6.78
CA TRP A 616 5.22 -11.10 -8.08
C TRP A 616 3.91 -11.42 -8.80
N ALA A 617 3.28 -10.37 -9.33
CA ALA A 617 2.09 -10.43 -10.18
C ALA A 617 2.24 -9.56 -11.43
N PRO A 618 1.47 -9.84 -12.51
CA PRO A 618 1.43 -9.00 -13.69
C PRO A 618 0.88 -7.60 -13.36
N LEU A 619 0.90 -6.71 -14.34
CA LEU A 619 0.23 -5.41 -14.20
C LEU A 619 -1.28 -5.61 -13.92
N PRO A 620 -1.91 -4.74 -13.10
CA PRO A 620 -3.36 -4.60 -13.09
C PRO A 620 -3.88 -4.36 -14.51
N ALA A 621 -4.88 -5.12 -14.96
CA ALA A 621 -5.46 -4.93 -16.30
C ALA A 621 -6.01 -3.51 -16.52
N LEU A 622 -6.50 -2.87 -15.45
CA LEU A 622 -6.96 -1.48 -15.46
C LEU A 622 -5.89 -0.51 -15.98
N ASP A 623 -4.61 -0.74 -15.66
CA ASP A 623 -3.50 0.14 -16.06
C ASP A 623 -3.40 0.30 -17.59
N GLY A 624 -3.78 -0.73 -18.37
CA GLY A 624 -3.86 -0.67 -19.82
C GLY A 624 -5.25 -0.36 -20.38
N ALA A 625 -6.32 -0.58 -19.59
CA ALA A 625 -7.70 -0.52 -20.07
C ALA A 625 -8.32 0.88 -20.04
N MET A 626 -7.99 1.69 -19.03
CA MET A 626 -8.57 3.03 -18.84
C MET A 626 -7.63 4.10 -19.41
N GLN A 627 -8.15 4.93 -20.31
CA GLN A 627 -7.40 5.98 -21.00
C GLN A 627 -7.63 7.38 -20.43
N LYS A 628 -8.79 7.67 -19.85
CA LYS A 628 -9.19 9.04 -19.50
C LYS A 628 -9.11 9.38 -18.01
N ASN A 629 -9.58 8.48 -17.14
CA ASN A 629 -9.73 8.78 -15.70
C ASN A 629 -8.73 8.04 -14.79
N LEU A 630 -7.92 7.12 -15.34
CA LEU A 630 -6.92 6.40 -14.56
C LEU A 630 -5.58 7.15 -14.54
N SER A 631 -5.35 7.85 -13.43
CA SER A 631 -4.06 8.50 -13.15
C SER A 631 -3.58 8.28 -11.72
N GLY A 632 -4.05 7.24 -11.02
CA GLY A 632 -3.56 6.88 -9.69
C GLY A 632 -3.02 5.45 -9.63
N SER A 633 -2.19 5.18 -8.62
CA SER A 633 -1.83 3.81 -8.22
C SER A 633 -1.54 3.73 -6.72
N GLU A 634 -1.96 2.64 -6.10
CA GLU A 634 -1.74 2.32 -4.69
C GLU A 634 -0.67 1.23 -4.56
N LEU A 635 0.42 1.58 -3.88
CA LEU A 635 1.57 0.71 -3.65
C LEU A 635 1.74 0.51 -2.14
N VAL A 636 1.93 -0.73 -1.70
CA VAL A 636 2.25 -0.98 -0.29
C VAL A 636 3.66 -0.52 0.01
N ILE A 637 3.89 0.24 1.09
CA ILE A 637 5.24 0.64 1.52
C ILE A 637 5.81 -0.37 2.52
N ASP A 638 5.00 -0.75 3.52
CA ASP A 638 5.50 -1.48 4.68
C ASP A 638 4.57 -2.61 5.08
N LYS A 639 5.20 -3.71 5.47
CA LYS A 639 4.62 -4.92 6.02
C LYS A 639 5.69 -5.48 6.98
N SER A 640 5.30 -6.33 7.93
CA SER A 640 6.07 -6.83 9.09
C SER A 640 7.43 -7.54 8.85
N TRP A 641 8.07 -7.41 7.70
CA TRP A 641 9.30 -8.13 7.33
C TRP A 641 10.35 -7.19 6.73
N PRO A 642 11.66 -7.38 6.99
CA PRO A 642 12.75 -6.58 6.44
C PRO A 642 12.86 -6.82 4.93
N VAL A 643 12.10 -6.12 4.09
CA VAL A 643 12.05 -6.36 2.64
C VAL A 643 12.05 -5.03 1.91
N SER A 644 12.89 -4.87 0.89
CA SER A 644 12.82 -3.72 0.01
C SER A 644 11.86 -3.97 -1.17
N TRP A 645 11.04 -2.96 -1.49
CA TRP A 645 10.11 -2.98 -2.62
C TRP A 645 10.54 -2.07 -3.78
N ILE A 646 11.71 -1.43 -3.67
CA ILE A 646 12.13 -0.37 -4.60
C ILE A 646 12.30 -0.88 -6.03
N LYS A 647 12.87 -2.08 -6.23
CA LYS A 647 13.00 -2.68 -7.56
C LYS A 647 11.63 -3.05 -8.14
N LYS A 648 10.71 -3.59 -7.33
CA LYS A 648 9.32 -3.83 -7.75
C LYS A 648 8.61 -2.55 -8.21
N TRP A 649 8.73 -1.44 -7.47
CA TRP A 649 8.10 -0.19 -7.88
C TRP A 649 8.77 0.42 -9.10
N LYS A 650 10.11 0.38 -9.18
CA LYS A 650 10.85 0.82 -10.36
C LYS A 650 10.40 0.03 -11.59
N TRP A 651 10.32 -1.30 -11.47
CA TRP A 651 9.73 -2.17 -12.49
C TRP A 651 8.33 -1.69 -12.87
N TRP A 652 7.43 -1.42 -11.89
CA TRP A 652 6.05 -1.00 -12.15
C TRP A 652 5.98 0.34 -12.92
N PHE A 653 6.74 1.36 -12.51
CA PHE A 653 6.81 2.66 -13.21
C PHE A 653 7.27 2.51 -14.66
N GLU A 654 8.13 1.53 -14.92
CA GLU A 654 8.75 1.26 -16.20
C GLU A 654 8.02 0.18 -17.02
N GLN A 655 6.91 -0.37 -16.53
CA GLN A 655 6.15 -1.32 -17.32
C GLN A 655 5.33 -0.62 -18.40
N ASP A 656 5.37 -1.20 -19.60
CA ASP A 656 4.52 -0.79 -20.70
C ASP A 656 3.12 -1.37 -20.54
N THR A 657 2.14 -0.47 -20.34
CA THR A 657 0.74 -0.84 -20.19
C THR A 657 0.05 -1.11 -21.52
N TYR A 658 0.67 -0.73 -22.64
CA TYR A 658 0.06 -0.70 -23.97
C TYR A 658 -1.23 0.13 -24.07
N ARG A 659 -1.50 1.00 -23.07
CA ARG A 659 -2.73 1.82 -22.98
C ARG A 659 -3.00 2.63 -24.24
N ASN A 660 -1.93 3.18 -24.84
CA ASN A 660 -1.96 3.96 -26.08
C ASN A 660 -1.02 3.35 -27.15
N GLY A 661 -0.80 2.03 -27.11
CA GLY A 661 0.21 1.33 -27.91
C GLY A 661 1.56 1.19 -27.20
N PRO A 662 2.58 0.59 -27.86
CA PRO A 662 3.90 0.39 -27.28
C PRO A 662 4.52 1.71 -26.78
N GLY A 663 5.17 1.67 -25.61
CA GLY A 663 5.77 2.83 -24.94
C GLY A 663 4.88 3.54 -23.92
N SER A 664 3.71 2.97 -23.60
CA SER A 664 2.76 3.54 -22.64
C SER A 664 3.16 3.21 -21.21
N LEU A 665 4.34 3.71 -20.79
CA LEU A 665 4.88 3.43 -19.46
C LEU A 665 4.06 4.10 -18.35
N ASN A 666 3.86 3.40 -17.23
CA ASN A 666 3.11 3.93 -16.08
C ASN A 666 3.61 5.30 -15.60
N LYS A 667 4.94 5.52 -15.61
CA LYS A 667 5.56 6.80 -15.20
C LYS A 667 5.07 8.02 -15.98
N PHE A 668 4.50 7.86 -17.17
CA PHE A 668 3.99 8.96 -17.99
C PHE A 668 2.50 9.25 -17.79
N SER A 669 1.78 8.41 -17.05
CA SER A 669 0.32 8.47 -16.93
C SER A 669 -0.19 8.51 -15.49
N VAL A 670 0.71 8.63 -14.51
CA VAL A 670 0.35 8.61 -13.08
C VAL A 670 0.49 9.99 -12.46
N ASP A 671 -0.64 10.53 -12.01
CA ASP A 671 -0.72 11.80 -11.29
C ASP A 671 -0.70 11.61 -9.76
N CYS A 672 -1.01 10.40 -9.29
CA CYS A 672 -1.15 10.07 -7.87
C CYS A 672 -0.48 8.73 -7.53
N ILE A 673 0.49 8.75 -6.63
CA ILE A 673 1.01 7.56 -5.96
C ILE A 673 0.55 7.58 -4.51
N MET A 674 -0.16 6.53 -4.11
CA MET A 674 -0.60 6.29 -2.75
C MET A 674 0.24 5.17 -2.13
N GLY A 675 1.16 5.55 -1.25
CA GLY A 675 1.97 4.61 -0.51
C GLY A 675 1.32 4.22 0.82
N VAL A 676 0.98 2.96 1.02
CA VAL A 676 0.29 2.50 2.25
C VAL A 676 1.27 2.24 3.37
N ALA A 677 1.12 3.01 4.45
CA ALA A 677 1.93 3.00 5.65
C ALA A 677 1.29 2.19 6.78
N MET A 678 2.13 1.47 7.51
CA MET A 678 1.75 0.65 8.67
C MET A 678 2.72 0.86 9.85
N ILE A 679 3.24 2.09 9.99
CA ILE A 679 4.13 2.41 11.11
C ILE A 679 3.38 2.40 12.44
N SER A 680 4.14 2.19 13.50
CA SER A 680 3.64 2.31 14.86
C SER A 680 4.58 3.14 15.75
N PRO A 681 4.10 3.60 16.91
CA PRO A 681 4.91 3.98 18.05
C PRO A 681 6.00 2.95 18.40
N SER A 682 7.16 3.01 17.77
CA SER A 682 8.30 2.13 18.04
C SER A 682 9.65 2.86 17.92
N PRO A 683 10.76 2.30 18.43
CA PRO A 683 12.10 2.87 18.27
C PRO A 683 12.49 3.18 16.82
N ALA A 684 12.08 2.34 15.86
CA ALA A 684 12.47 2.43 14.45
C ALA A 684 11.33 2.86 13.52
N TRP A 685 10.16 3.22 14.07
CA TRP A 685 8.87 3.48 13.37
C TRP A 685 8.25 2.25 12.69
N THR A 686 9.09 1.44 12.07
CA THR A 686 8.78 0.18 11.39
C THR A 686 9.18 -1.00 12.28
N GLU A 687 8.73 -2.21 11.94
CA GLU A 687 9.13 -3.43 12.66
C GLU A 687 10.62 -3.78 12.46
N SER A 688 11.18 -3.44 11.30
CA SER A 688 12.61 -3.53 11.02
C SER A 688 13.17 -2.19 10.54
N PRO A 689 14.35 -1.73 11.02
CA PRO A 689 14.95 -0.48 10.56
C PRO A 689 15.23 -0.46 9.06
N LEU A 690 15.42 -1.63 8.43
CA LEU A 690 15.63 -1.74 6.99
C LEU A 690 14.37 -1.39 6.18
N ASN A 691 13.16 -1.52 6.74
CA ASN A 691 11.92 -1.14 6.05
C ASN A 691 11.76 0.36 5.88
N ALA A 692 12.48 1.17 6.65
CA ALA A 692 12.52 2.62 6.46
C ALA A 692 12.96 3.00 5.03
N VAL A 693 13.75 2.15 4.36
CA VAL A 693 14.14 2.34 2.95
C VAL A 693 12.95 2.43 2.01
N ASN A 694 11.82 1.78 2.33
CA ASN A 694 10.64 1.75 1.48
C ASN A 694 9.92 3.11 1.48
N TYR A 695 9.79 3.75 2.65
CA TYR A 695 9.24 5.11 2.77
C TYR A 695 10.12 6.12 2.05
N TYR A 696 11.43 5.97 2.20
CA TYR A 696 12.40 6.79 1.49
C TYR A 696 12.28 6.59 -0.03
N GLY A 697 12.43 5.35 -0.48
CA GLY A 697 12.54 5.01 -1.89
C GLY A 697 11.29 5.24 -2.72
N LEU A 698 10.08 4.97 -2.18
CA LEU A 698 8.87 5.29 -2.93
C LEU A 698 8.65 6.82 -3.02
N GLY A 699 9.02 7.57 -1.99
CA GLY A 699 9.04 9.03 -2.05
C GLY A 699 9.98 9.53 -3.14
N ARG A 700 11.21 9.02 -3.18
CA ARG A 700 12.21 9.35 -4.21
C ARG A 700 11.76 8.97 -5.62
N LEU A 701 11.21 7.75 -5.81
CA LEU A 701 10.69 7.31 -7.11
C LEU A 701 9.47 8.11 -7.54
N SER A 702 8.58 8.50 -6.62
CA SER A 702 7.43 9.34 -6.97
C SER A 702 7.84 10.76 -7.32
N TRP A 703 8.93 11.26 -6.73
CA TRP A 703 9.56 12.51 -7.16
C TRP A 703 10.16 12.38 -8.56
N ASN A 704 11.03 11.38 -8.77
CA ASN A 704 11.69 11.11 -10.03
C ASN A 704 11.81 9.59 -10.28
N PRO A 705 10.94 9.01 -11.13
CA PRO A 705 10.95 7.58 -11.46
C PRO A 705 12.22 7.12 -12.21
N ASP A 706 12.97 8.05 -12.80
CA ASP A 706 14.20 7.73 -13.55
C ASP A 706 15.40 7.48 -12.62
N LEU A 707 15.27 7.75 -11.32
CA LEU A 707 16.28 7.37 -10.33
C LEU A 707 16.54 5.86 -10.39
N THR A 708 17.83 5.51 -10.29
CA THR A 708 18.24 4.11 -10.24
C THR A 708 18.04 3.56 -8.82
N VAL A 709 17.77 2.25 -8.71
CA VAL A 709 17.69 1.57 -7.39
C VAL A 709 19.00 1.77 -6.61
N ASP A 710 20.15 1.72 -7.28
CA ASP A 710 21.46 1.92 -6.67
C ASP A 710 21.63 3.35 -6.11
N ALA A 711 21.17 4.37 -6.83
CA ALA A 711 21.21 5.75 -6.34
C ALA A 711 20.36 5.89 -5.06
N ILE A 712 19.13 5.38 -5.07
CA ILE A 712 18.21 5.43 -3.91
C ILE A 712 18.82 4.70 -2.71
N TYR A 713 19.35 3.49 -2.90
CA TYR A 713 20.03 2.77 -1.83
C TYR A 713 21.27 3.50 -1.33
N THR A 714 22.06 4.11 -2.22
CA THR A 714 23.25 4.87 -1.82
C THR A 714 22.87 6.05 -0.94
N GLU A 715 21.92 6.87 -1.40
CA GLU A 715 21.45 8.03 -0.66
C GLU A 715 20.94 7.60 0.73
N TRP A 716 20.03 6.62 0.78
CA TRP A 716 19.44 6.17 2.04
C TRP A 716 20.46 5.56 3.01
N ILE A 717 21.36 4.70 2.53
CA ILE A 717 22.37 4.04 3.38
C ILE A 717 23.36 5.06 3.92
N GLN A 718 23.83 6.02 3.12
CA GLN A 718 24.76 7.05 3.60
C GLN A 718 24.10 7.98 4.64
N GLN A 719 22.86 8.38 4.38
CA GLN A 719 22.08 9.22 5.30
C GLN A 719 21.73 8.49 6.60
N THR A 720 21.60 7.15 6.57
CA THR A 720 21.25 6.33 7.73
C THR A 720 22.49 5.83 8.47
N PHE A 721 23.40 5.11 7.81
CA PHE A 721 24.51 4.38 8.42
C PHE A 721 25.88 5.04 8.25
N GLY A 722 25.99 6.08 7.43
CA GLY A 722 27.25 6.79 7.15
C GLY A 722 27.97 6.29 5.90
N ASN A 723 29.20 6.74 5.71
CA ASN A 723 29.92 6.68 4.42
C ASN A 723 30.93 5.52 4.30
N ASP A 724 30.96 4.58 5.25
CA ASP A 724 31.86 3.42 5.17
C ASP A 724 31.51 2.55 3.93
N PRO A 725 32.46 2.34 2.99
CA PRO A 725 32.17 1.62 1.75
C PRO A 725 31.76 0.16 1.94
N GLU A 726 32.22 -0.49 3.02
CA GLU A 726 31.86 -1.88 3.32
C GLU A 726 30.45 -1.96 3.90
N VAL A 727 30.08 -1.05 4.81
CA VAL A 727 28.70 -0.90 5.28
C VAL A 727 27.77 -0.66 4.09
N LEU A 728 28.12 0.28 3.21
CA LEU A 728 27.36 0.59 2.01
C LEU A 728 27.15 -0.63 1.11
N GLY A 729 28.25 -1.32 0.76
CA GLY A 729 28.19 -2.48 -0.13
C GLY A 729 27.40 -3.64 0.46
N THR A 730 27.61 -3.94 1.74
CA THR A 730 26.94 -5.07 2.42
C THR A 730 25.44 -4.83 2.59
N ILE A 731 25.02 -3.62 3.00
CA ILE A 731 23.59 -3.31 3.16
C ILE A 731 22.87 -3.32 1.80
N LYS A 732 23.48 -2.80 0.73
CA LYS A 732 22.92 -2.92 -0.64
C LYS A 732 22.66 -4.37 -1.01
N THR A 733 23.64 -5.25 -0.78
CA THR A 733 23.50 -6.69 -1.07
C THR A 733 22.36 -7.30 -0.26
N ILE A 734 22.27 -7.00 1.04
CA ILE A 734 21.19 -7.49 1.90
C ILE A 734 19.81 -7.03 1.38
N LEU A 735 19.63 -5.75 1.03
CA LEU A 735 18.36 -5.23 0.52
C LEU A 735 17.92 -5.92 -0.79
N MET A 736 18.86 -6.16 -1.72
CA MET A 736 18.59 -6.90 -2.96
C MET A 736 18.23 -8.36 -2.69
N MET A 737 18.90 -9.01 -1.74
CA MET A 737 18.62 -10.40 -1.37
C MET A 737 17.24 -10.57 -0.75
N LEU A 738 16.82 -9.67 0.14
CA LEU A 738 15.56 -9.80 0.90
C LEU A 738 14.30 -9.71 0.01
N GLU A 739 14.38 -8.97 -1.10
CA GLU A 739 13.33 -8.97 -2.12
C GLU A 739 13.22 -10.34 -2.81
N GLU A 740 14.35 -10.94 -3.21
CA GLU A 740 14.37 -12.27 -3.84
C GLU A 740 13.95 -13.37 -2.86
N VAL A 741 14.33 -13.28 -1.58
CA VAL A 741 13.83 -14.17 -0.52
C VAL A 741 12.30 -14.17 -0.52
N THR A 742 11.70 -12.98 -0.57
CA THR A 742 10.24 -12.83 -0.52
C THR A 742 9.57 -13.47 -1.74
N ARG A 743 10.11 -13.23 -2.94
CA ARG A 743 9.62 -13.86 -4.18
C ARG A 743 9.73 -15.39 -4.13
N LYS A 744 10.87 -15.92 -3.72
CA LYS A 744 11.19 -17.36 -3.77
C LYS A 744 10.50 -18.18 -2.68
N SER A 745 10.22 -17.57 -1.53
CA SER A 745 9.48 -18.19 -0.43
C SER A 745 7.95 -18.03 -0.55
N TYR A 746 7.47 -17.40 -1.62
CA TYR A 746 6.05 -17.05 -1.85
C TYR A 746 5.46 -16.23 -0.70
N ASN A 747 6.31 -15.49 0.00
CA ASN A 747 5.89 -14.51 0.98
C ASN A 747 5.15 -13.38 0.26
N TYR A 748 4.08 -12.88 0.89
CA TYR A 748 3.05 -12.07 0.23
C TYR A 748 2.32 -12.78 -0.91
N ARG A 749 2.12 -14.11 -0.74
CA ARG A 749 1.02 -14.86 -1.37
C ARG A 749 1.11 -14.95 -2.90
N GLY A 750 2.31 -14.92 -3.50
CA GLY A 750 2.45 -14.94 -4.96
C GLY A 750 3.38 -16.04 -5.48
N TYR A 751 2.92 -16.84 -6.45
CA TYR A 751 3.79 -17.63 -7.33
C TYR A 751 3.42 -17.38 -8.79
N ARG A 752 4.36 -16.88 -9.60
CA ARG A 752 4.17 -16.57 -11.03
C ARG A 752 2.79 -15.92 -11.33
N GLY A 753 2.41 -14.97 -10.47
CA GLY A 753 1.21 -14.14 -10.59
C GLY A 753 -0.13 -14.72 -10.10
N ILE A 754 -0.16 -15.90 -9.47
CA ILE A 754 -1.36 -16.38 -8.77
C ILE A 754 -1.26 -16.14 -7.27
N TRP A 755 -2.42 -15.88 -6.66
CA TRP A 755 -2.56 -15.67 -5.22
C TRP A 755 -2.63 -17.02 -4.49
N LEU A 756 -1.66 -17.27 -3.60
CA LEU A 756 -1.61 -18.45 -2.74
C LEU A 756 -2.02 -18.13 -1.31
N ASP A 757 -2.93 -18.92 -0.74
CA ASP A 757 -3.30 -18.87 0.67
C ASP A 757 -3.24 -20.26 1.30
N SER A 758 -2.30 -20.44 2.24
CA SER A 758 -2.11 -21.71 2.93
C SER A 758 -3.29 -22.14 3.82
N SER A 759 -4.22 -21.22 4.11
CA SER A 759 -5.43 -21.50 4.89
C SER A 759 -6.65 -21.85 4.04
N ASP A 760 -6.58 -21.65 2.72
CA ASP A 760 -7.71 -21.94 1.83
C ASP A 760 -7.68 -23.39 1.29
N PRO A 761 -8.84 -24.06 1.17
CA PRO A 761 -8.95 -25.32 0.44
C PRO A 761 -8.45 -25.14 -1.01
N GLY A 762 -7.49 -25.96 -1.45
CA GLY A 762 -6.90 -25.87 -2.79
C GLY A 762 -5.75 -24.87 -2.94
N MET A 763 -5.29 -24.22 -1.86
CA MET A 763 -4.21 -23.22 -1.83
C MET A 763 -4.44 -21.94 -2.63
N THR A 764 -5.47 -21.87 -3.45
CA THR A 764 -5.92 -20.66 -4.12
C THR A 764 -7.16 -20.16 -3.40
N GLU A 765 -7.28 -18.85 -3.22
CA GLU A 765 -8.50 -18.27 -2.66
C GLU A 765 -9.68 -18.67 -3.57
N ASN A 766 -10.78 -19.17 -2.99
CA ASN A 766 -11.95 -19.67 -3.73
C ASN A 766 -12.67 -18.58 -4.57
N LYS A 767 -12.17 -17.34 -4.51
CA LYS A 767 -12.60 -16.16 -5.27
C LYS A 767 -11.60 -15.80 -6.37
N THR A 768 -10.69 -16.69 -6.74
CA THR A 768 -9.73 -16.49 -7.82
C THR A 768 -9.98 -17.51 -8.94
N PRO A 769 -9.62 -17.19 -10.20
CA PRO A 769 -9.88 -18.08 -11.33
C PRO A 769 -8.82 -19.17 -11.43
N TYR A 770 -8.11 -19.48 -10.33
CA TYR A 770 -6.91 -20.31 -10.33
C TYR A 770 -7.12 -21.56 -9.48
N VAL A 771 -6.42 -22.62 -9.85
CA VAL A 771 -6.39 -23.89 -9.12
C VAL A 771 -4.96 -24.41 -8.97
N VAL A 772 -4.72 -25.13 -7.88
CA VAL A 772 -3.57 -26.02 -7.70
C VAL A 772 -4.12 -27.44 -7.60
N THR A 773 -3.71 -28.32 -8.52
CA THR A 773 -4.20 -29.69 -8.65
C THR A 773 -3.03 -30.68 -8.75
N GLU A 774 -3.35 -31.98 -8.78
CA GLU A 774 -2.36 -33.04 -9.02
C GLU A 774 -1.71 -32.96 -10.41
N GLU A 775 -2.46 -32.45 -11.40
CA GLU A 775 -1.99 -32.33 -12.78
C GLU A 775 -1.13 -31.08 -12.99
N GLY A 776 -1.55 -29.95 -12.43
CA GLY A 776 -0.91 -28.66 -12.69
C GLY A 776 -1.45 -27.49 -11.88
N VAL A 777 -0.99 -26.29 -12.27
CA VAL A 777 -1.32 -25.02 -11.64
C VAL A 777 -1.74 -24.00 -12.70
N GLY A 778 -2.75 -23.20 -12.40
CA GLY A 778 -3.07 -21.98 -13.16
C GLY A 778 -4.55 -21.73 -13.34
N VAL A 779 -4.90 -20.98 -14.38
CA VAL A 779 -6.30 -20.60 -14.68
C VAL A 779 -7.18 -21.83 -14.95
N THR A 780 -8.35 -21.91 -14.32
CA THR A 780 -9.12 -23.16 -14.21
C THR A 780 -9.69 -23.70 -15.52
N THR A 781 -10.08 -22.83 -16.45
CA THR A 781 -10.74 -23.25 -17.70
C THR A 781 -10.29 -22.41 -18.90
N PRO A 782 -10.40 -22.94 -20.14
CA PRO A 782 -10.13 -22.16 -21.35
C PRO A 782 -11.00 -20.90 -21.47
N ALA A 783 -12.26 -20.95 -21.03
CA ALA A 783 -13.15 -19.80 -21.04
C ALA A 783 -12.67 -18.69 -20.08
N LEU A 784 -12.24 -19.07 -18.87
CA LEU A 784 -11.66 -18.12 -17.92
C LEU A 784 -10.34 -17.57 -18.40
N ARG A 785 -9.50 -18.39 -19.04
CA ARG A 785 -8.26 -17.93 -19.69
C ARG A 785 -8.54 -16.82 -20.69
N GLU A 786 -9.48 -17.03 -21.61
CA GLU A 786 -9.85 -16.03 -22.61
C GLU A 786 -10.38 -14.76 -21.93
N ARG A 787 -11.20 -14.88 -20.88
CA ARG A 787 -11.70 -13.74 -20.11
C ARG A 787 -10.58 -12.96 -19.42
N VAL A 788 -9.63 -13.63 -18.76
CA VAL A 788 -8.49 -12.99 -18.10
C VAL A 788 -7.65 -12.23 -19.13
N LEU A 789 -7.32 -12.85 -20.26
CA LEU A 789 -6.56 -12.23 -21.34
C LEU A 789 -7.33 -11.08 -22.02
N ALA A 790 -8.65 -11.16 -22.08
CA ALA A 790 -9.49 -10.14 -22.69
C ALA A 790 -9.43 -8.79 -21.97
N GLN A 791 -9.10 -8.76 -20.67
CA GLN A 791 -8.98 -7.52 -19.89
C GLN A 791 -7.74 -6.70 -20.24
N TYR A 792 -6.72 -7.31 -20.83
CA TYR A 792 -5.47 -6.64 -21.16
C TYR A 792 -5.50 -6.02 -22.56
N ALA A 793 -4.76 -4.91 -22.71
CA ALA A 793 -4.53 -4.24 -23.99
C ALA A 793 -3.93 -5.22 -25.02
N PRO A 794 -4.17 -5.03 -26.34
CA PRO A 794 -3.80 -6.02 -27.36
C PRO A 794 -2.34 -6.49 -27.34
N GLY A 795 -1.37 -5.61 -27.06
CA GLY A 795 0.04 -5.99 -26.97
C GLY A 795 0.35 -6.87 -25.76
N LEU A 796 -0.11 -6.47 -24.56
CA LEU A 796 0.01 -7.31 -23.36
C LEU A 796 -0.73 -8.64 -23.50
N ARG A 797 -1.87 -8.66 -24.21
CA ARG A 797 -2.59 -9.92 -24.51
C ARG A 797 -1.73 -10.88 -25.33
N LYS A 798 -0.95 -10.39 -26.31
CA LYS A 798 -0.03 -11.22 -27.09
C LYS A 798 1.16 -11.70 -26.27
N ILE A 799 1.69 -10.87 -25.37
CA ILE A 799 2.80 -11.22 -24.48
C ILE A 799 2.35 -12.28 -23.47
N TYR A 800 1.29 -12.01 -22.70
CA TYR A 800 0.78 -12.90 -21.67
C TYR A 800 0.09 -14.15 -22.24
N GLY A 801 -0.51 -14.04 -23.44
CA GLY A 801 -1.13 -15.15 -24.15
C GLY A 801 -0.14 -16.14 -24.77
N ASP A 802 1.16 -15.82 -24.79
CA ASP A 802 2.24 -16.70 -25.24
C ASP A 802 2.98 -17.29 -24.02
N PRO A 803 3.03 -18.63 -23.86
CA PRO A 803 3.64 -19.26 -22.68
C PRO A 803 5.13 -18.91 -22.48
N LEU A 804 5.87 -18.68 -23.56
CA LEU A 804 7.30 -18.36 -23.47
C LEU A 804 7.50 -16.88 -23.16
N ARG A 805 6.84 -15.95 -23.87
CA ARG A 805 6.96 -14.50 -23.56
C ARG A 805 6.41 -14.17 -22.18
N GLY A 806 5.27 -14.76 -21.83
CA GLY A 806 4.58 -14.56 -20.57
C GLY A 806 5.07 -15.42 -19.40
N GLU A 807 6.20 -16.13 -19.54
CA GLU A 807 6.60 -17.19 -18.60
C GLU A 807 6.73 -16.71 -17.14
N ALA A 808 7.14 -15.45 -16.92
CA ALA A 808 7.22 -14.83 -15.59
C ALA A 808 5.88 -14.84 -14.83
N HIS A 809 4.76 -14.83 -15.55
CA HIS A 809 3.39 -14.88 -15.04
C HIS A 809 2.60 -16.05 -15.67
N LEU A 810 3.30 -17.13 -16.05
CA LEU A 810 2.75 -18.25 -16.84
C LEU A 810 1.40 -18.75 -16.29
N VAL A 811 1.38 -19.09 -15.00
CA VAL A 811 0.21 -19.71 -14.35
C VAL A 811 -0.96 -18.74 -14.12
N THR A 812 -0.74 -17.43 -14.25
CA THR A 812 -1.84 -16.45 -14.27
C THR A 812 -2.69 -16.59 -15.53
N PHE A 813 -2.06 -16.91 -16.67
CA PHE A 813 -2.71 -16.88 -17.98
C PHE A 813 -2.88 -18.27 -18.60
N HIS A 814 -2.23 -19.29 -18.06
CA HIS A 814 -2.25 -20.64 -18.62
C HIS A 814 -2.35 -21.67 -17.49
N PHE A 815 -3.20 -22.67 -17.66
CA PHE A 815 -3.08 -23.89 -16.88
C PHE A 815 -1.84 -24.63 -17.36
N THR A 816 -0.93 -24.96 -16.45
CA THR A 816 0.37 -25.55 -16.80
C THR A 816 0.59 -26.80 -15.97
N GLU A 817 0.88 -27.91 -16.63
CA GLU A 817 1.21 -29.19 -15.98
C GLU A 817 2.52 -29.08 -15.18
N HIS A 818 2.61 -29.82 -14.08
CA HIS A 818 3.78 -29.80 -13.19
C HIS A 818 5.09 -30.20 -13.87
N ASP A 819 5.02 -31.08 -14.87
CA ASP A 819 6.18 -31.60 -15.60
C ASP A 819 6.57 -30.75 -16.81
N GLN A 820 5.83 -29.66 -17.08
CA GLN A 820 6.18 -28.70 -18.11
C GLN A 820 7.58 -28.14 -17.83
N GLN A 821 8.49 -28.32 -18.79
CA GLN A 821 9.81 -27.70 -18.79
C GLN A 821 9.67 -26.20 -19.02
N LEU A 822 10.19 -25.43 -18.08
CA LEU A 822 10.34 -23.98 -18.18
C LEU A 822 11.59 -23.65 -19.00
N SER A 823 11.69 -22.42 -19.51
CA SER A 823 12.86 -21.91 -20.24
C SER A 823 14.15 -22.01 -19.45
N ILE A 824 14.04 -22.05 -18.11
CA ILE A 824 15.13 -22.23 -17.16
C ILE A 824 15.59 -23.70 -16.97
N GLY A 825 15.00 -24.67 -17.69
CA GLY A 825 15.42 -26.09 -17.66
C GLY A 825 14.97 -26.88 -16.42
N ARG A 826 14.17 -26.25 -15.55
CA ARG A 826 13.41 -26.91 -14.47
C ARG A 826 12.01 -27.23 -14.96
N THR A 827 11.42 -28.31 -14.44
CA THR A 827 9.96 -28.45 -14.51
C THR A 827 9.28 -27.43 -13.60
N LEU A 828 8.00 -27.14 -13.85
CA LEU A 828 7.22 -26.23 -13.00
C LEU A 828 7.26 -26.64 -11.51
N ILE A 829 7.10 -27.93 -11.21
CA ILE A 829 7.13 -28.40 -9.81
C ILE A 829 8.54 -28.34 -9.20
N GLN A 830 9.59 -28.54 -9.99
CA GLN A 830 10.97 -28.32 -9.55
C GLN A 830 11.22 -26.86 -9.21
N ASP A 831 10.72 -25.92 -10.04
CA ASP A 831 10.81 -24.48 -9.77
C ASP A 831 10.06 -24.12 -8.47
N ILE A 832 8.88 -24.69 -8.24
CA ILE A 832 8.09 -24.46 -7.03
C ILE A 832 8.90 -24.80 -5.77
N TYR A 833 9.44 -26.02 -5.68
CA TYR A 833 10.14 -26.47 -4.48
C TYR A 833 11.57 -25.93 -4.36
N ALA A 834 12.29 -25.76 -5.47
CA ALA A 834 13.67 -25.27 -5.42
C ALA A 834 13.73 -23.80 -4.97
N ASN A 835 12.81 -22.96 -5.47
CA ASN A 835 12.73 -21.57 -5.00
C ASN A 835 12.50 -21.49 -3.48
N MET A 836 11.65 -22.35 -2.92
CA MET A 836 11.40 -22.38 -1.48
C MET A 836 12.67 -22.63 -0.66
N GLU A 837 13.49 -23.61 -1.04
CA GLU A 837 14.75 -23.92 -0.34
C GLU A 837 15.76 -22.77 -0.52
N GLU A 838 15.93 -22.28 -1.75
CA GLU A 838 16.82 -21.15 -2.06
C GLU A 838 16.43 -19.89 -1.27
N GLY A 839 15.14 -19.60 -1.13
CA GLY A 839 14.64 -18.46 -0.36
C GLY A 839 14.97 -18.56 1.14
N VAL A 840 14.92 -19.77 1.71
CA VAL A 840 15.33 -20.01 3.11
C VAL A 840 16.84 -19.80 3.29
N GLU A 841 17.65 -20.33 2.37
CA GLU A 841 19.10 -20.17 2.39
C GLU A 841 19.51 -18.70 2.29
N MET A 842 18.93 -17.96 1.34
CA MET A 842 19.19 -16.53 1.16
C MET A 842 18.80 -15.71 2.39
N ALA A 843 17.71 -16.06 3.09
CA ALA A 843 17.30 -15.38 4.31
C ALA A 843 18.32 -15.55 5.45
N LEU A 844 18.87 -16.76 5.59
CA LEU A 844 19.94 -17.05 6.56
C LEU A 844 21.22 -16.30 6.20
N GLN A 845 21.60 -16.29 4.92
CA GLN A 845 22.78 -15.59 4.44
C GLN A 845 22.69 -14.07 4.65
N ALA A 846 21.51 -13.46 4.52
CA ALA A 846 21.33 -12.04 4.81
C ALA A 846 21.67 -11.69 6.28
N ALA A 847 21.32 -12.57 7.23
CA ALA A 847 21.69 -12.39 8.63
C ALA A 847 23.20 -12.57 8.87
N GLU A 848 23.85 -13.54 8.21
CA GLU A 848 25.30 -13.71 8.30
C GLU A 848 26.08 -12.54 7.68
N LEU A 849 25.60 -11.98 6.56
CA LEU A 849 26.18 -10.76 5.98
C LEU A 849 26.09 -9.58 6.95
N TRP A 850 24.96 -9.41 7.64
CA TRP A 850 24.83 -8.33 8.64
C TRP A 850 25.84 -8.46 9.77
N LYS A 851 26.12 -9.67 10.25
CA LYS A 851 27.12 -9.91 11.31
C LYS A 851 28.52 -9.41 10.95
N THR A 852 28.87 -9.37 9.67
CA THR A 852 30.17 -8.82 9.23
C THR A 852 30.34 -7.33 9.52
N LEU A 853 29.24 -6.62 9.81
CA LEU A 853 29.23 -5.19 10.12
C LEU A 853 29.37 -4.88 11.62
N GLU A 854 29.61 -5.89 12.46
CA GLU A 854 29.85 -5.69 13.89
C GLU A 854 31.00 -4.69 14.13
N GLY A 855 30.77 -3.68 14.97
CA GLY A 855 31.74 -2.61 15.24
C GLY A 855 31.84 -1.52 14.16
N LYS A 856 31.15 -1.67 13.02
CA LYS A 856 31.05 -0.63 11.97
C LYS A 856 29.72 0.12 11.97
N VAL A 857 28.69 -0.50 12.53
CA VAL A 857 27.39 0.11 12.85
C VAL A 857 27.32 0.30 14.36
N ASP A 858 26.64 1.36 14.84
CA ASP A 858 26.47 1.56 16.29
C ASP A 858 25.76 0.36 16.94
N PRO A 859 26.15 0.00 18.19
CA PRO A 859 25.70 -1.24 18.81
C PRO A 859 24.19 -1.41 18.86
N HIS A 860 23.44 -0.35 19.18
CA HIS A 860 21.99 -0.41 19.33
C HIS A 860 21.28 -0.73 18.00
N ARG A 861 21.61 -0.02 16.92
CA ARG A 861 21.06 -0.34 15.59
C ARG A 861 21.53 -1.69 15.08
N TYR A 862 22.78 -2.05 15.34
CA TYR A 862 23.36 -3.33 14.94
C TYR A 862 22.57 -4.50 15.54
N GLU A 863 22.39 -4.50 16.88
CA GLU A 863 21.69 -5.55 17.60
C GLU A 863 20.20 -5.63 17.22
N TYR A 864 19.54 -4.48 17.12
CA TYR A 864 18.13 -4.42 16.74
C TYR A 864 17.91 -4.99 15.33
N THR A 865 18.72 -4.56 14.36
CA THR A 865 18.59 -5.03 12.96
C THR A 865 18.93 -6.51 12.85
N LEU A 866 20.00 -6.98 13.49
CA LEU A 866 20.38 -8.39 13.50
C LEU A 866 19.25 -9.27 14.03
N LYS A 867 18.62 -8.86 15.13
CA LYS A 867 17.47 -9.58 15.70
C LYS A 867 16.34 -9.70 14.67
N THR A 868 15.97 -8.62 13.99
CA THR A 868 14.89 -8.64 12.99
C THR A 868 15.19 -9.54 11.80
N LEU A 869 16.46 -9.59 11.34
CA LEU A 869 16.89 -10.48 10.25
C LEU A 869 16.86 -11.95 10.66
N VAL A 870 17.32 -12.27 11.88
CA VAL A 870 17.29 -13.64 12.43
C VAL A 870 15.85 -14.11 12.61
N ASP A 871 14.97 -13.27 13.17
CA ASP A 871 13.55 -13.59 13.35
C ASP A 871 12.84 -13.78 12.00
N TYR A 872 13.17 -12.94 11.00
CA TYR A 872 12.66 -13.09 9.64
C TYR A 872 13.11 -14.41 9.02
N ALA A 873 14.39 -14.75 9.06
CA ALA A 873 14.90 -16.01 8.51
C ALA A 873 14.24 -17.24 9.16
N ALA A 874 14.03 -17.20 10.48
CA ALA A 874 13.29 -18.24 11.19
C ALA A 874 11.82 -18.33 10.75
N SER A 875 11.16 -17.19 10.53
CA SER A 875 9.79 -17.12 10.03
C SER A 875 9.67 -17.68 8.61
N VAL A 876 10.53 -17.25 7.69
CA VAL A 876 10.60 -17.73 6.30
C VAL A 876 10.75 -19.25 6.29
N ARG A 877 11.70 -19.78 7.06
CA ARG A 877 11.92 -21.24 7.18
C ARG A 877 10.68 -21.96 7.69
N SER A 878 10.03 -21.44 8.73
CA SER A 878 8.84 -22.05 9.31
C SER A 878 7.64 -22.03 8.35
N LEU A 879 7.33 -20.87 7.77
CA LEU A 879 6.22 -20.68 6.83
C LEU A 879 6.43 -21.53 5.57
N THR A 880 7.63 -21.50 5.00
CA THR A 880 7.94 -22.22 3.77
C THR A 880 7.94 -23.73 3.98
N LEU A 881 8.77 -24.23 4.89
CA LEU A 881 8.98 -25.67 5.01
C LEU A 881 7.83 -26.39 5.73
N LYS A 882 7.10 -25.73 6.64
CA LYS A 882 6.01 -26.38 7.38
C LYS A 882 4.64 -26.15 6.78
N LYS A 883 4.39 -25.01 6.14
CA LYS A 883 3.06 -24.69 5.56
C LYS A 883 3.06 -24.86 4.06
N TRP A 884 3.92 -24.15 3.33
CA TRP A 884 3.89 -24.17 1.87
C TRP A 884 4.22 -25.54 1.30
N VAL A 885 5.36 -26.13 1.68
CA VAL A 885 5.75 -27.48 1.23
C VAL A 885 4.65 -28.50 1.52
N THR A 886 4.17 -28.57 2.76
CA THR A 886 3.11 -29.51 3.18
C THR A 886 1.85 -29.36 2.33
N ASN A 887 1.41 -28.13 2.06
CA ASN A 887 0.23 -27.89 1.24
C ASN A 887 0.48 -28.28 -0.22
N PHE A 888 1.62 -27.89 -0.82
CA PHE A 888 1.91 -28.29 -2.19
C PHE A 888 1.98 -29.81 -2.31
N GLU A 889 2.69 -30.54 -1.43
CA GLU A 889 2.71 -32.01 -1.48
C GLU A 889 1.31 -32.63 -1.38
N LYS A 890 0.41 -32.01 -0.60
CA LYS A 890 -0.97 -32.46 -0.46
C LYS A 890 -1.77 -32.30 -1.76
N TYR A 891 -1.64 -31.16 -2.43
CA TYR A 891 -2.48 -30.85 -3.60
C TYR A 891 -1.86 -31.26 -4.93
N THR A 892 -0.53 -31.41 -5.01
CA THR A 892 0.16 -31.85 -6.23
C THR A 892 0.43 -33.36 -6.25
N SER A 893 0.25 -34.05 -5.12
CA SER A 893 0.65 -35.46 -4.90
C SER A 893 2.15 -35.74 -5.17
N ARG A 894 2.99 -34.71 -5.28
CA ARG A 894 4.42 -34.82 -5.54
C ARG A 894 5.21 -34.53 -4.28
N LYS A 895 6.13 -35.41 -3.90
CA LYS A 895 6.99 -35.19 -2.75
C LYS A 895 8.12 -34.24 -3.08
N ARG A 896 8.39 -33.29 -2.16
CA ARG A 896 9.48 -32.33 -2.31
C ARG A 896 10.81 -33.05 -2.47
N GLU A 897 11.09 -34.01 -1.60
CA GLU A 897 12.38 -34.74 -1.60
C GLU A 897 12.62 -35.48 -2.92
N GLU A 898 11.61 -36.19 -3.43
CA GLU A 898 11.68 -36.88 -4.72
C GLU A 898 11.85 -35.91 -5.88
N THR A 899 11.14 -34.78 -5.86
CA THR A 899 11.24 -33.74 -6.89
C THR A 899 12.64 -33.12 -6.93
N LEU A 900 13.20 -32.79 -5.77
CA LEU A 900 14.51 -32.16 -5.65
C LEU A 900 15.68 -33.14 -5.91
N ALA A 901 15.48 -34.45 -5.72
CA ALA A 901 16.48 -35.45 -6.10
C ALA A 901 16.82 -35.42 -7.61
N GLY A 902 15.89 -34.93 -8.44
CA GLY A 902 16.10 -34.70 -9.88
C GLY A 902 16.98 -33.49 -10.21
N LEU A 903 17.36 -32.67 -9.23
CA LEU A 903 18.18 -31.47 -9.44
C LEU A 903 19.68 -31.68 -9.17
N THR A 904 20.14 -32.91 -8.98
CA THR A 904 21.58 -33.22 -8.90
C THR A 904 22.28 -32.99 -10.25
N ALA A 905 23.60 -32.77 -10.23
CA ALA A 905 24.39 -32.57 -11.45
C ALA A 905 24.18 -33.71 -12.47
N ASP A 906 24.28 -34.97 -12.02
CA ASP A 906 24.09 -36.14 -12.87
C ASP A 906 22.66 -36.28 -13.41
N ALA A 907 21.64 -35.92 -12.61
CA ALA A 907 20.25 -36.00 -13.04
C ALA A 907 19.90 -34.93 -14.08
N LEU A 908 20.36 -33.69 -13.86
CA LEU A 908 20.16 -32.59 -14.81
C LEU A 908 20.92 -32.85 -16.13
N ALA A 909 22.15 -33.37 -16.07
CA ALA A 909 22.92 -33.68 -17.27
C ALA A 909 22.22 -34.74 -18.15
N LYS A 910 21.51 -35.71 -17.56
CA LYS A 910 20.73 -36.72 -18.32
C LYS A 910 19.58 -36.14 -19.13
N VAL A 911 19.07 -34.98 -18.73
CA VAL A 911 18.02 -34.25 -19.47
C VAL A 911 18.58 -33.05 -20.23
N GLY A 912 19.91 -32.96 -20.37
CA GLY A 912 20.60 -31.91 -21.13
C GLY A 912 20.66 -30.55 -20.43
N THR A 913 20.53 -30.50 -19.10
CA THR A 913 20.61 -29.26 -18.31
C THR A 913 21.88 -29.19 -17.47
N TYR A 914 22.55 -28.05 -17.46
CA TYR A 914 23.83 -27.81 -16.79
C TYR A 914 23.73 -26.56 -15.90
N ASN A 915 23.51 -26.75 -14.60
CA ASN A 915 23.43 -25.65 -13.64
C ASN A 915 24.83 -25.14 -13.27
N VAL A 916 25.09 -23.85 -13.48
CA VAL A 916 26.41 -23.22 -13.23
C VAL A 916 26.90 -23.37 -11.79
N ARG A 917 26.01 -23.54 -10.80
CA ARG A 917 26.40 -23.78 -9.40
C ARG A 917 27.09 -25.13 -9.21
N HIS A 918 26.76 -26.14 -10.02
CA HIS A 918 27.46 -27.43 -9.99
C HIS A 918 28.88 -27.38 -10.56
N PHE A 919 29.22 -26.27 -11.23
CA PHE A 919 30.55 -25.96 -11.75
C PHE A 919 31.29 -24.94 -10.88
N GLY A 920 30.74 -24.58 -9.72
CA GLY A 920 31.41 -23.72 -8.73
C GLY A 920 31.04 -22.24 -8.76
N ALA A 921 30.03 -21.83 -9.54
CA ALA A 921 29.56 -20.44 -9.51
C ALA A 921 28.94 -20.10 -8.13
N VAL A 922 29.35 -18.97 -7.55
CA VAL A 922 29.01 -18.51 -6.20
C VAL A 922 27.86 -17.50 -6.22
N ALA A 923 27.83 -16.60 -7.20
CA ALA A 923 26.77 -15.60 -7.38
C ALA A 923 26.63 -14.57 -6.22
N ASP A 924 27.74 -14.21 -5.57
CA ASP A 924 27.81 -13.24 -4.46
C ASP A 924 28.09 -11.79 -4.92
N GLY A 925 28.26 -11.59 -6.22
CA GLY A 925 28.60 -10.33 -6.86
C GLY A 925 30.03 -9.85 -6.62
N LYS A 926 30.91 -10.71 -6.09
CA LYS A 926 32.31 -10.42 -5.78
C LYS A 926 33.25 -11.44 -6.41
N SER A 927 32.96 -12.72 -6.28
CA SER A 927 33.69 -13.85 -6.85
C SER A 927 33.58 -13.83 -8.37
N ASN A 928 34.67 -14.15 -9.08
CA ASN A 928 34.63 -14.26 -10.54
C ASN A 928 34.00 -15.59 -10.95
N ASP A 929 32.76 -15.55 -11.44
CA ASP A 929 31.98 -16.73 -11.81
C ASP A 929 32.20 -17.16 -13.28
N ALA A 930 33.00 -16.43 -14.06
CA ALA A 930 33.16 -16.66 -15.49
C ALA A 930 33.71 -18.05 -15.82
N ASP A 931 34.69 -18.55 -15.05
CA ASP A 931 35.30 -19.86 -15.30
C ASP A 931 34.28 -20.99 -15.11
N ALA A 932 33.52 -20.96 -14.02
CA ALA A 932 32.45 -21.92 -13.75
C ALA A 932 31.37 -21.92 -14.84
N ILE A 933 30.99 -20.74 -15.33
CA ILE A 933 30.00 -20.61 -16.40
C ILE A 933 30.54 -21.12 -17.75
N ASN A 934 31.80 -20.80 -18.09
CA ASN A 934 32.45 -21.29 -19.29
C ASN A 934 32.65 -22.81 -19.27
N GLU A 935 32.92 -23.40 -18.10
CA GLU A 935 32.99 -24.85 -17.91
C GLU A 935 31.63 -25.51 -18.14
N ALA A 936 30.55 -24.94 -17.59
CA ALA A 936 29.20 -25.42 -17.83
C ALA A 936 28.81 -25.36 -19.33
N LEU A 937 29.13 -24.26 -20.02
CA LEU A 937 28.94 -24.10 -21.48
C LEU A 937 29.72 -25.16 -22.27
N SER A 938 30.96 -25.43 -21.87
CA SER A 938 31.82 -26.42 -22.54
C SER A 938 31.32 -27.85 -22.33
N ALA A 939 30.88 -28.18 -21.11
CA ALA A 939 30.30 -29.49 -20.79
C ALA A 939 28.99 -29.72 -21.56
N CYS A 940 28.14 -28.70 -21.63
CA CYS A 940 26.88 -28.74 -22.40
C CYS A 940 27.15 -28.96 -23.90
N TYR A 941 28.08 -28.19 -24.47
CA TYR A 941 28.47 -28.36 -25.87
C TYR A 941 29.07 -29.75 -26.16
N ALA A 942 29.96 -30.25 -25.29
CA ALA A 942 30.59 -31.55 -25.44
C ALA A 942 29.58 -32.72 -25.40
N ALA A 943 28.44 -32.53 -24.75
CA ALA A 943 27.34 -33.49 -24.73
C ALA A 943 26.41 -33.42 -25.96
N GLY A 944 26.71 -32.54 -26.92
CA GLY A 944 25.91 -32.36 -28.14
C GLY A 944 24.91 -31.18 -28.07
N GLY A 945 25.01 -30.33 -27.05
CA GLY A 945 24.10 -29.20 -26.82
C GLY A 945 23.16 -29.42 -25.64
N GLY A 946 22.30 -28.44 -25.40
CA GLY A 946 21.38 -28.45 -24.24
C GLY A 946 21.21 -27.06 -23.62
N THR A 947 20.88 -27.02 -22.33
CA THR A 947 20.61 -25.80 -21.57
C THR A 947 21.66 -25.59 -20.48
N VAL A 948 22.32 -24.44 -20.45
CA VAL A 948 23.09 -23.96 -19.30
C VAL A 948 22.18 -23.06 -18.46
N PHE A 949 21.91 -23.48 -17.23
CA PHE A 949 20.99 -22.79 -16.32
C PHE A 949 21.76 -21.93 -15.32
N VAL A 950 21.35 -20.66 -15.23
CA VAL A 950 21.90 -19.65 -14.32
C VAL A 950 20.81 -19.25 -13.32
N PRO A 951 20.83 -19.78 -12.08
CA PRO A 951 19.84 -19.43 -11.06
C PRO A 951 20.00 -17.99 -10.56
N SER A 952 19.02 -17.47 -9.82
CA SER A 952 19.11 -16.12 -9.22
C SER A 952 20.39 -15.91 -8.41
N GLY A 953 20.92 -14.69 -8.45
CA GLY A 953 22.18 -14.31 -7.82
C GLY A 953 22.91 -13.23 -8.63
N VAL A 954 23.92 -12.59 -8.06
CA VAL A 954 24.72 -11.59 -8.77
C VAL A 954 26.03 -12.24 -9.18
N TYR A 955 26.26 -12.45 -10.46
CA TYR A 955 27.46 -13.09 -10.97
C TYR A 955 28.41 -12.01 -11.47
N ALA A 956 29.52 -11.82 -10.76
CA ALA A 956 30.59 -10.97 -11.27
C ALA A 956 31.41 -11.80 -12.26
N ILE A 957 31.47 -11.38 -13.53
CA ILE A 957 32.08 -12.17 -14.59
C ILE A 957 33.03 -11.31 -15.44
N GLY A 958 34.08 -11.94 -15.98
CA GLY A 958 34.70 -11.50 -17.23
C GLY A 958 33.87 -11.94 -18.44
N SER A 959 34.47 -11.94 -19.63
CA SER A 959 33.78 -12.45 -20.83
C SER A 959 33.47 -13.94 -20.71
N ILE A 960 32.23 -14.34 -21.02
CA ILE A 960 31.85 -15.76 -21.20
C ILE A 960 31.63 -16.06 -22.68
N HIS A 961 32.08 -17.24 -23.11
CA HIS A 961 32.14 -17.63 -24.51
C HIS A 961 31.06 -18.67 -24.83
N LEU A 962 30.04 -18.22 -25.56
CA LEU A 962 28.94 -19.06 -26.01
C LEU A 962 29.43 -20.20 -26.94
N LYS A 963 28.60 -21.24 -27.09
CA LYS A 963 28.88 -22.43 -27.92
C LYS A 963 27.68 -22.76 -28.80
N SER A 964 27.91 -23.39 -29.94
CA SER A 964 26.85 -23.85 -30.84
C SER A 964 25.92 -24.86 -30.15
N HIS A 965 24.65 -24.88 -30.54
CA HIS A 965 23.62 -25.78 -30.00
C HIS A 965 23.34 -25.63 -28.49
N VAL A 966 23.73 -24.52 -27.88
CA VAL A 966 23.51 -24.24 -26.46
C VAL A 966 22.42 -23.19 -26.26
N THR A 967 21.56 -23.43 -25.26
CA THR A 967 20.65 -22.46 -24.66
C THR A 967 21.23 -21.95 -23.35
N LEU A 968 21.57 -20.67 -23.25
CA LEU A 968 21.91 -20.02 -21.99
C LEU A 968 20.63 -19.46 -21.36
N ALA A 969 20.18 -20.07 -20.26
CA ALA A 969 18.94 -19.72 -19.58
C ALA A 969 19.23 -18.99 -18.26
N ILE A 970 18.81 -17.72 -18.18
CA ILE A 970 19.12 -16.79 -17.11
C ILE A 970 17.85 -16.49 -16.31
N ASP A 971 17.79 -17.00 -15.07
CA ASP A 971 16.59 -16.91 -14.22
C ASP A 971 16.25 -15.46 -13.82
N ALA A 972 15.00 -15.25 -13.43
CA ALA A 972 14.58 -14.01 -12.78
C ALA A 972 15.43 -13.76 -11.53
N GLY A 973 16.03 -12.57 -11.44
CA GLY A 973 16.92 -12.21 -10.33
C GLY A 973 18.38 -12.66 -10.50
N ALA A 974 18.74 -13.32 -11.60
CA ALA A 974 20.14 -13.48 -11.99
C ALA A 974 20.64 -12.20 -12.67
N VAL A 975 21.80 -11.70 -12.22
CA VAL A 975 22.44 -10.50 -12.76
C VAL A 975 23.86 -10.84 -13.17
N PHE A 976 24.16 -10.76 -14.46
CA PHE A 976 25.54 -10.77 -14.96
C PHE A 976 26.08 -9.36 -14.94
N LYS A 977 27.17 -9.13 -14.21
CA LYS A 977 27.85 -7.84 -14.19
C LYS A 977 29.33 -8.04 -14.42
N PHE A 978 29.97 -7.05 -15.02
CA PHE A 978 31.44 -7.08 -15.14
C PHE A 978 32.11 -7.03 -13.76
N SER A 979 33.06 -7.94 -13.54
CA SER A 979 33.90 -8.00 -12.34
C SER A 979 34.78 -6.75 -12.20
N SER A 980 35.25 -6.19 -13.32
CA SER A 980 35.91 -4.89 -13.43
C SER A 980 35.58 -4.22 -14.78
N PRO A 981 35.63 -2.87 -14.91
CA PRO A 981 35.46 -2.22 -16.20
C PRO A 981 36.66 -2.58 -17.11
N GLU A 982 36.46 -3.53 -18.01
CA GLU A 982 37.43 -3.88 -19.05
C GLU A 982 37.09 -3.10 -20.32
N THR A 983 38.06 -2.34 -20.86
CA THR A 983 37.90 -1.69 -22.17
C THR A 983 37.90 -2.76 -23.26
N ASP A 984 36.90 -2.72 -24.15
CA ASP A 984 36.70 -3.62 -25.32
C ASP A 984 36.32 -5.08 -25.02
N ALA A 985 35.72 -5.37 -23.85
CA ALA A 985 35.18 -6.70 -23.51
C ALA A 985 33.63 -6.75 -23.62
N SER A 986 33.07 -7.95 -23.81
CA SER A 986 31.61 -8.18 -23.74
C SER A 986 31.25 -9.24 -22.71
N LEU A 987 30.11 -9.11 -22.02
CA LEU A 987 29.68 -10.15 -21.07
C LEU A 987 29.50 -11.48 -21.79
N LEU A 988 28.76 -11.46 -22.90
CA LEU A 988 28.49 -12.64 -23.74
C LEU A 988 29.18 -12.47 -25.09
N VAL A 989 30.00 -13.45 -25.48
CA VAL A 989 30.70 -13.45 -26.78
C VAL A 989 30.36 -14.72 -27.55
N GLY A 990 29.88 -14.56 -28.78
CA GLY A 990 29.68 -15.64 -29.76
C GLY A 990 30.35 -15.30 -31.09
N ILE A 991 31.18 -16.20 -31.60
CA ILE A 991 31.88 -16.04 -32.89
C ILE A 991 31.79 -17.37 -33.65
N ASP A 992 31.34 -17.33 -34.91
CA ASP A 992 31.21 -18.50 -35.79
C ASP A 992 30.34 -19.63 -35.19
N LEU A 993 29.22 -19.25 -34.54
CA LEU A 993 28.33 -20.19 -33.86
C LEU A 993 27.05 -20.45 -34.65
N GLU A 994 26.43 -21.61 -34.43
CA GLU A 994 25.12 -21.94 -34.96
C GLU A 994 24.15 -22.45 -33.88
N ASN A 995 22.86 -22.13 -34.01
CA ASN A 995 21.80 -22.61 -33.14
C ASN A 995 22.02 -22.23 -31.66
N VAL A 996 22.14 -20.93 -31.38
CA VAL A 996 22.39 -20.40 -30.02
C VAL A 996 21.13 -19.73 -29.49
N LYS A 997 20.79 -19.99 -28.23
CA LYS A 997 19.64 -19.36 -27.57
C LYS A 997 20.09 -18.67 -26.28
N ILE A 998 19.60 -17.47 -26.03
CA ILE A 998 19.87 -16.69 -24.81
C ILE A 998 18.51 -16.27 -24.24
N TYR A 999 18.04 -17.00 -23.23
CA TYR A 999 16.67 -16.88 -22.72
C TYR A 999 16.66 -16.43 -21.27
N GLY A 1000 15.61 -15.70 -20.92
CA GLY A 1000 15.14 -15.58 -19.54
C GLY A 1000 15.26 -14.17 -18.95
N PRO A 1001 14.43 -13.84 -17.94
CA PRO A 1001 14.24 -12.49 -17.39
C PRO A 1001 15.39 -12.00 -16.51
N GLY A 1002 16.58 -12.58 -16.65
CA GLY A 1002 17.79 -12.07 -16.04
C GLY A 1002 18.21 -10.71 -16.56
N PHE A 1003 19.21 -10.13 -15.89
CA PHE A 1003 19.79 -8.83 -16.23
C PHE A 1003 21.25 -8.98 -16.67
N LEU A 1004 21.60 -8.33 -17.77
CA LEU A 1004 22.99 -8.08 -18.17
C LEU A 1004 23.33 -6.63 -17.86
N ASP A 1005 24.12 -6.39 -16.82
CA ASP A 1005 24.61 -5.07 -16.42
C ASP A 1005 25.99 -4.82 -17.05
N GLY A 1006 25.99 -4.15 -18.19
CA GLY A 1006 27.18 -3.90 -19.00
C GLY A 1006 28.17 -2.93 -18.34
N ARG A 1007 27.73 -2.13 -17.35
CA ARG A 1007 28.56 -1.09 -16.72
C ARG A 1007 29.30 -0.20 -17.74
N ASN A 1008 28.60 0.15 -18.83
CA ASN A 1008 29.06 0.90 -20.00
C ASN A 1008 30.02 0.13 -20.94
N ASN A 1009 30.02 -1.20 -20.90
CA ASN A 1009 30.60 -2.06 -21.92
C ASN A 1009 29.50 -2.81 -22.70
N THR A 1010 29.83 -3.32 -23.88
CA THR A 1010 28.90 -4.13 -24.69
C THR A 1010 28.46 -5.36 -23.91
N CYS A 1011 27.16 -5.65 -23.87
CA CYS A 1011 26.67 -6.81 -23.11
C CYS A 1011 26.75 -8.08 -23.95
N ILE A 1012 26.37 -8.02 -25.22
CA ILE A 1012 26.36 -9.18 -26.11
C ILE A 1012 27.07 -8.82 -27.41
N THR A 1013 28.08 -9.62 -27.77
CA THR A 1013 28.74 -9.56 -29.08
C THR A 1013 28.54 -10.87 -29.82
N LEU A 1014 27.95 -10.80 -31.02
CA LEU A 1014 27.73 -11.91 -31.93
C LEU A 1014 28.41 -11.60 -33.28
N LYS A 1015 29.30 -12.47 -33.75
CA LYS A 1015 29.97 -12.32 -35.04
C LYS A 1015 29.84 -13.59 -35.87
N ARG A 1016 29.33 -13.45 -37.10
CA ARG A 1016 29.15 -14.56 -38.06
C ARG A 1016 28.37 -15.74 -37.48
N CYS A 1017 27.36 -15.45 -36.66
CA CYS A 1017 26.51 -16.47 -36.05
C CYS A 1017 25.27 -16.75 -36.90
N LYS A 1018 24.78 -17.99 -36.87
CA LYS A 1018 23.57 -18.39 -37.59
C LYS A 1018 22.50 -18.96 -36.66
N ASN A 1019 21.24 -18.61 -36.88
CA ASN A 1019 20.10 -19.09 -36.10
C ASN A 1019 20.29 -18.80 -34.60
N VAL A 1020 20.24 -17.51 -34.26
CA VAL A 1020 20.39 -17.04 -32.87
C VAL A 1020 19.07 -16.47 -32.37
N GLU A 1021 18.63 -16.89 -31.19
CA GLU A 1021 17.44 -16.36 -30.52
C GLU A 1021 17.79 -15.72 -29.18
N ILE A 1022 17.40 -14.46 -28.98
CA ILE A 1022 17.50 -13.74 -27.71
C ILE A 1022 16.08 -13.39 -27.25
N ARG A 1023 15.65 -13.93 -26.12
CA ARG A 1023 14.25 -13.77 -25.66
C ARG A 1023 14.13 -13.46 -24.18
N ASN A 1024 13.17 -12.60 -23.84
CA ASN A 1024 12.79 -12.26 -22.47
C ASN A 1024 13.94 -11.72 -21.61
N LEU A 1025 14.93 -11.05 -22.19
CA LEU A 1025 16.17 -10.65 -21.51
C LEU A 1025 16.17 -9.15 -21.20
N ASN A 1026 16.83 -8.76 -20.11
CA ASN A 1026 17.03 -7.36 -19.76
C ASN A 1026 18.51 -6.98 -19.90
N VAL A 1027 18.80 -5.90 -20.61
CA VAL A 1027 20.14 -5.35 -20.79
C VAL A 1027 20.17 -3.94 -20.20
N TYR A 1028 21.11 -3.66 -19.32
CA TYR A 1028 21.23 -2.39 -18.62
C TYR A 1028 22.65 -1.84 -18.70
N ARG A 1029 22.79 -0.52 -18.89
CA ARG A 1029 24.09 0.16 -19.05
C ARG A 1029 24.99 -0.54 -20.07
N GLY A 1030 24.44 -0.88 -21.23
CA GLY A 1030 25.26 -1.26 -22.38
C GLY A 1030 26.21 -0.12 -22.74
N GLY A 1031 27.41 -0.45 -23.20
CA GLY A 1031 28.41 0.50 -23.67
C GLY A 1031 28.08 1.07 -25.05
N ASP A 1032 29.08 1.18 -25.93
CA ASP A 1032 28.93 1.72 -27.28
C ASP A 1032 27.78 1.04 -28.06
N SER A 1033 27.62 -0.27 -27.91
CA SER A 1033 26.44 -1.01 -28.35
C SER A 1033 26.02 -1.98 -27.24
N ALA A 1034 24.76 -1.94 -26.79
CA ALA A 1034 24.30 -2.89 -25.78
C ALA A 1034 24.30 -4.33 -26.34
N ILE A 1035 23.86 -4.49 -27.59
CA ILE A 1035 24.00 -5.72 -28.36
C ILE A 1035 24.66 -5.38 -29.71
N LEU A 1036 25.81 -5.99 -29.97
CA LEU A 1036 26.54 -5.90 -31.22
C LEU A 1036 26.39 -7.20 -32.00
N SER A 1037 25.82 -7.12 -33.21
CA SER A 1037 25.68 -8.24 -34.13
C SER A 1037 26.29 -7.92 -35.48
N GLU A 1038 27.31 -8.67 -35.87
CA GLU A 1038 28.03 -8.49 -37.14
C GLU A 1038 27.98 -9.78 -37.97
N GLY A 1039 27.54 -9.71 -39.23
CA GLY A 1039 27.54 -10.86 -40.15
C GLY A 1039 26.61 -12.00 -39.75
N CYS A 1040 25.57 -11.75 -38.95
CA CYS A 1040 24.69 -12.81 -38.43
C CYS A 1040 23.51 -13.10 -39.38
N ASP A 1041 23.13 -14.37 -39.53
CA ASP A 1041 21.97 -14.81 -40.34
C ASP A 1041 20.92 -15.48 -39.45
N ALA A 1042 19.63 -15.15 -39.65
CA ALA A 1042 18.50 -15.64 -38.87
C ALA A 1042 18.63 -15.29 -37.37
N LEU A 1043 18.66 -13.99 -37.06
CA LEU A 1043 18.72 -13.46 -35.69
C LEU A 1043 17.31 -13.02 -35.23
N LEU A 1044 16.86 -13.54 -34.08
CA LEU A 1044 15.60 -13.14 -33.44
C LEU A 1044 15.86 -12.47 -32.10
N LEU A 1045 15.34 -11.26 -31.93
CA LEU A 1045 15.15 -10.61 -30.64
C LEU A 1045 13.64 -10.52 -30.37
N ASP A 1046 13.16 -11.16 -29.31
CA ASP A 1046 11.73 -11.21 -28.95
C ASP A 1046 11.55 -10.87 -27.46
N ASN A 1047 10.83 -9.79 -27.15
CA ASN A 1047 10.57 -9.35 -25.77
C ASN A 1047 11.87 -9.06 -24.96
N VAL A 1048 12.77 -8.26 -25.54
CA VAL A 1048 14.04 -7.84 -24.90
C VAL A 1048 13.95 -6.37 -24.49
N ASP A 1049 14.27 -6.05 -23.22
CA ASP A 1049 14.36 -4.68 -22.70
C ASP A 1049 15.84 -4.25 -22.67
N ILE A 1050 16.21 -3.26 -23.48
CA ILE A 1050 17.55 -2.70 -23.58
C ILE A 1050 17.53 -1.27 -23.06
N ARG A 1051 18.39 -0.97 -22.10
CA ARG A 1051 18.57 0.38 -21.57
C ARG A 1051 20.03 0.73 -21.53
N THR A 1052 20.41 1.76 -22.28
CA THR A 1052 21.81 2.10 -22.51
C THR A 1052 21.98 3.59 -22.77
N ASP A 1053 23.17 4.08 -22.47
CA ASP A 1053 23.59 5.44 -22.80
C ASP A 1053 24.26 5.52 -24.20
N GLY A 1054 24.48 4.37 -24.86
CA GLY A 1054 25.04 4.20 -26.21
C GLY A 1054 24.01 3.70 -27.23
N ASN A 1055 24.43 2.89 -28.21
CA ASN A 1055 23.52 2.32 -29.20
C ASN A 1055 22.81 1.09 -28.61
N GLY A 1056 21.53 0.93 -28.93
CA GLY A 1056 20.74 -0.20 -28.43
C GLY A 1056 21.15 -1.51 -29.08
N LEU A 1057 20.79 -1.66 -30.35
CA LEU A 1057 21.10 -2.82 -31.16
C LEU A 1057 21.85 -2.38 -32.42
N HIS A 1058 23.05 -2.91 -32.63
CA HIS A 1058 23.84 -2.66 -33.84
C HIS A 1058 23.79 -3.90 -34.73
N LEU A 1059 23.25 -3.72 -35.96
CA LEU A 1059 23.12 -4.77 -36.97
C LEU A 1059 23.97 -4.47 -38.20
N SER A 1060 25.22 -4.91 -38.19
CA SER A 1060 26.10 -4.78 -39.34
C SER A 1060 26.14 -6.09 -40.13
N GLU A 1061 25.89 -6.04 -41.43
CA GLU A 1061 25.97 -7.19 -42.35
C GLU A 1061 25.08 -8.38 -41.95
N CYS A 1062 23.99 -8.11 -41.25
CA CYS A 1062 23.08 -9.16 -40.76
C CYS A 1062 21.97 -9.46 -41.78
N GLN A 1063 21.58 -10.71 -41.89
CA GLN A 1063 20.49 -11.17 -42.76
C GLN A 1063 19.36 -11.82 -41.97
N ASN A 1064 18.12 -11.61 -42.42
CA ASN A 1064 16.93 -12.28 -41.86
C ASN A 1064 16.76 -12.02 -40.34
N VAL A 1065 16.78 -10.75 -39.95
CA VAL A 1065 16.67 -10.33 -38.54
C VAL A 1065 15.22 -9.99 -38.20
N THR A 1066 14.73 -10.48 -37.06
CA THR A 1066 13.44 -10.04 -36.50
C THR A 1066 13.64 -9.45 -35.11
N VAL A 1067 13.14 -8.23 -34.90
CA VAL A 1067 13.09 -7.55 -33.60
C VAL A 1067 11.62 -7.31 -33.27
N ALA A 1068 11.09 -8.02 -32.28
CA ALA A 1068 9.67 -8.00 -31.95
C ALA A 1068 9.42 -7.79 -30.46
N TYR A 1069 8.43 -6.95 -30.12
CA TYR A 1069 8.02 -6.71 -28.72
C TYR A 1069 9.16 -6.21 -27.81
N CYS A 1070 10.21 -5.64 -28.38
CA CYS A 1070 11.36 -5.14 -27.64
C CYS A 1070 11.12 -3.71 -27.15
N ARG A 1071 11.68 -3.39 -25.99
CA ARG A 1071 11.90 -2.02 -25.54
C ARG A 1071 13.37 -1.69 -25.71
N ILE A 1072 13.68 -0.61 -26.43
CA ILE A 1072 15.06 -0.14 -26.61
C ILE A 1072 15.10 1.34 -26.24
N ASP A 1073 15.60 1.59 -25.04
CA ASP A 1073 15.75 2.89 -24.42
C ASP A 1073 17.23 3.31 -24.50
N ALA A 1074 17.58 3.98 -25.60
CA ALA A 1074 18.94 4.41 -25.91
C ALA A 1074 19.04 5.94 -25.74
N VAL A 1075 19.26 6.39 -24.50
CA VAL A 1075 19.30 7.83 -24.16
C VAL A 1075 20.75 8.28 -24.04
N ARG A 1076 21.29 8.99 -25.04
CA ARG A 1076 22.64 9.57 -24.92
C ARG A 1076 22.68 10.54 -23.74
N ARG A 1077 23.64 10.34 -22.84
CA ARG A 1077 24.15 11.47 -22.04
C ARG A 1077 24.93 12.38 -22.98
N GLU A 1078 24.80 13.70 -22.81
CA GLU A 1078 25.63 14.70 -23.46
C GLU A 1078 27.11 14.52 -23.07
N TYR A 1079 27.79 13.54 -23.66
CA TYR A 1079 29.24 13.48 -23.74
C TYR A 1079 29.59 12.94 -25.13
N GLY A 1080 29.98 13.87 -26.00
CA GLY A 1080 30.25 13.60 -27.40
C GLY A 1080 31.40 12.62 -27.59
N ARG A 1081 31.08 11.45 -28.16
CA ARG A 1081 31.82 10.87 -29.30
C ARG A 1081 30.83 10.13 -30.21
N PRO A 1082 30.67 10.52 -31.48
CA PRO A 1082 30.25 9.58 -32.50
C PRO A 1082 31.45 8.69 -32.82
N ILE A 1083 31.35 7.39 -32.61
CA ILE A 1083 32.32 6.44 -33.18
C ILE A 1083 31.63 5.82 -34.39
N GLY A 1084 32.30 5.95 -35.54
CA GLY A 1084 31.84 5.48 -36.83
C GLY A 1084 31.70 3.97 -36.88
N GLY A 1085 30.96 3.51 -37.89
CA GLY A 1085 30.72 2.09 -38.17
C GLY A 1085 31.99 1.26 -38.04
N GLY A 1086 31.84 0.08 -37.43
CA GLY A 1086 32.90 -0.92 -37.37
C GLY A 1086 33.44 -1.20 -38.77
N GLU A 1087 34.69 -1.63 -38.86
CA GLU A 1087 35.21 -2.13 -40.13
C GLU A 1087 34.30 -3.25 -40.63
N ALA A 1088 33.73 -3.04 -41.82
CA ALA A 1088 32.93 -4.05 -42.50
C ALA A 1088 33.65 -5.40 -42.50
N ILE A 1089 32.96 -6.46 -42.10
CA ILE A 1089 33.43 -7.82 -42.32
C ILE A 1089 33.46 -8.03 -43.84
N LYS A 1090 34.61 -8.41 -44.37
CA LYS A 1090 34.73 -8.71 -45.79
C LYS A 1090 34.62 -10.20 -45.99
N VAL A 1091 33.51 -10.65 -46.56
CA VAL A 1091 33.39 -12.02 -47.08
C VAL A 1091 33.95 -11.98 -48.50
N ASP A 1092 35.00 -12.77 -48.77
CA ASP A 1092 35.71 -12.81 -50.05
C ASP A 1092 36.21 -11.45 -50.58
N GLY A 1093 36.39 -10.46 -49.70
CA GLY A 1093 36.88 -9.11 -50.04
C GLY A 1093 35.79 -8.05 -50.25
N GLU A 1094 34.51 -8.41 -50.17
CA GLU A 1094 33.37 -7.51 -50.31
C GLU A 1094 32.65 -7.28 -48.97
N THR A 1095 32.21 -6.04 -48.73
CA THR A 1095 31.34 -5.68 -47.60
C THR A 1095 29.91 -6.13 -47.89
N LEU A 1096 29.32 -6.92 -47.00
CA LEU A 1096 27.94 -7.39 -47.16
C LEU A 1096 26.93 -6.37 -46.62
N PRO A 1097 25.76 -6.18 -47.25
CA PRO A 1097 24.71 -5.34 -46.69
C PRO A 1097 23.94 -6.09 -45.58
N SER A 1098 23.37 -5.33 -44.64
CA SER A 1098 22.28 -5.85 -43.79
C SER A 1098 20.97 -5.92 -44.58
N GLU A 1099 20.30 -7.06 -44.61
CA GLU A 1099 19.07 -7.28 -45.41
C GLU A 1099 17.99 -8.09 -44.66
N ASN A 1100 16.73 -7.90 -45.05
CA ASN A 1100 15.56 -8.58 -44.45
C ASN A 1100 15.43 -8.36 -42.93
N ILE A 1101 15.53 -7.12 -42.47
CA ILE A 1101 15.31 -6.73 -41.08
C ILE A 1101 13.83 -6.36 -40.88
N THR A 1102 13.15 -7.05 -39.96
CA THR A 1102 11.77 -6.78 -39.55
C THR A 1102 11.75 -6.24 -38.12
N VAL A 1103 11.12 -5.07 -37.91
CA VAL A 1103 10.88 -4.51 -36.58
C VAL A 1103 9.38 -4.37 -36.38
N GLN A 1104 8.82 -4.97 -35.32
CA GLN A 1104 7.37 -4.96 -35.08
C GLN A 1104 7.02 -4.86 -33.59
N ASP A 1105 5.96 -4.11 -33.25
CA ASP A 1105 5.44 -3.99 -31.89
C ASP A 1105 6.51 -3.58 -30.84
N CYS A 1106 7.56 -2.83 -31.26
CA CYS A 1106 8.65 -2.38 -30.40
C CYS A 1106 8.46 -0.93 -29.91
N PHE A 1107 8.99 -0.62 -28.74
CA PHE A 1107 9.15 0.75 -28.23
C PHE A 1107 10.61 1.19 -28.36
N LEU A 1108 10.87 2.20 -29.20
CA LEU A 1108 12.21 2.74 -29.46
C LEU A 1108 12.28 4.19 -29.01
N VAL A 1109 13.14 4.50 -28.02
CA VAL A 1109 13.30 5.85 -27.47
C VAL A 1109 14.60 6.46 -27.98
N ASN A 1110 14.52 7.67 -28.53
CA ASN A 1110 15.64 8.32 -29.22
C ASN A 1110 16.36 9.34 -28.33
N GLY A 1111 17.63 9.06 -28.05
CA GLY A 1111 18.68 10.00 -27.66
C GLY A 1111 20.05 9.61 -28.27
N GLY A 1112 20.30 8.31 -28.49
CA GLY A 1112 21.28 7.72 -29.42
C GLY A 1112 20.59 6.93 -30.55
N ASP A 1113 21.26 5.94 -31.16
CA ASP A 1113 20.66 5.06 -32.17
C ASP A 1113 20.08 3.79 -31.50
N PRO A 1114 18.74 3.65 -31.38
CA PRO A 1114 18.14 2.45 -30.79
C PRO A 1114 18.38 1.22 -31.67
N LEU A 1115 18.42 1.44 -32.99
CA LEU A 1115 18.78 0.47 -34.00
C LEU A 1115 19.77 1.13 -34.97
N GLN A 1116 21.01 0.65 -35.00
CA GLN A 1116 22.07 1.13 -35.89
C GLN A 1116 22.30 0.16 -37.04
#